data_AF-A0A4Q2YCL3-F1
#
_entry.id   AF-A0A4Q2YCL3-F1
#
_cell.length_a   1.000
_cell.length_b   1.000
_cell.length_c   1.000
_cell.angle_alpha   90.00
_cell.angle_beta   90.00
_cell.angle_gamma   90.00
#
_symmetry.space_group_name_H-M   'P 1'
#
loop_
_entity.id
_entity.type
_entity.pdbx_description
1 polymer ?
#
loop_
_entity_poly.entity_id
_entity_poly.type
_entity_poly.pdbx_seq_one_letter_code
_entity_poly.pdbx_strand_id
1 'polypeptide(L)'
;GVLTCKPSGTVRVPDDGVLYLQVAYVDQGYGRMNVHLADRSGKTLEPDRHLGLSRTDSGGVVSARMRFTGVAAKGDADFSVRISLERSANPTFAVESVILQDTPFEDPNFKFVLTNPWEGGHKGSTVRAADNTTLKGKVMTGYQGWFRTPNDPYGTGSWNHWGNIQAGTFSVDMWPDISQYPRPVLEKAGNVKLKSGKQAYLFSSAWPDVVNTHFRWMRENNIDGAFLQRFVNDNFNSISGRPEWVLANVRAAANREGRIWAIEYDVSGYPDDKLLETLKTDWKWFVDKFRLLEDPNYAREGGKPVVFIWGMPFPNRNFKPETANAVVDFFRNDPKYGGNYVIGGIPNHWREMEPAWQEHFKKYECVLAWMSTRYEEDIADFKKLGLSYYSHVMPGFSWANLKHLPTGDSVEYTPRDQGKFYWDQLTKAAQAGSDRLFVGMFDEYDEATAIMPMSDDPPPTPVRPGVAATFYKGANAAEHGNLVHLPAAEVDLSSLPAGSRVPADNFFVRMGGSIVVPATGHYTFSIEGAPGDDAELSVNGKNVLHAKGSEGIATAHDTVSAKAGDLLSYRLEYRHRTGGGKLRLLWEKAGKDVQPVSAEALKDAWGRFIDNEGRPSDWWMKLTDKGRQMMNGKLRPGAPLPRT
;
A
#
# COMPACT_ATOMS: atom_id res chain seq x y z
N GLY A 1 16.05 -26.62 -15.05
CA GLY A 1 16.25 -27.14 -16.42
C GLY A 1 15.94 -26.05 -17.42
N VAL A 2 16.48 -26.15 -18.64
CA VAL A 2 16.19 -25.23 -19.75
C VAL A 2 15.55 -26.04 -20.87
N LEU A 3 14.37 -25.64 -21.32
CA LEU A 3 13.73 -26.17 -22.52
C LEU A 3 14.15 -25.31 -23.71
N THR A 4 14.68 -25.94 -24.76
CA THR A 4 15.00 -25.24 -26.02
C THR A 4 14.03 -25.68 -27.09
N CYS A 5 13.21 -24.75 -27.57
CA CYS A 5 12.27 -24.96 -28.66
C CYS A 5 12.88 -24.41 -29.95
N LYS A 6 12.71 -25.12 -31.07
CA LYS A 6 13.02 -24.59 -32.40
C LYS A 6 11.71 -24.39 -33.15
N PRO A 7 11.35 -23.16 -33.56
CA PRO A 7 10.20 -22.93 -34.43
C PRO A 7 10.29 -23.79 -35.70
N SER A 8 9.16 -24.24 -36.22
CA SER A 8 9.09 -25.02 -37.45
C SER A 8 9.24 -24.10 -38.66
N GLY A 9 10.47 -23.78 -39.04
CA GLY A 9 10.81 -22.98 -40.23
C GLY A 9 11.50 -21.65 -39.91
N THR A 10 11.82 -20.90 -40.97
CA THR A 10 12.35 -19.54 -40.89
C THR A 10 11.24 -18.53 -40.61
N VAL A 11 11.58 -17.45 -39.90
CA VAL A 11 10.70 -16.29 -39.74
C VAL A 11 11.30 -15.11 -40.49
N ARG A 12 10.46 -14.39 -41.24
CA ARG A 12 10.88 -13.16 -41.91
C ARG A 12 11.07 -12.07 -40.87
N VAL A 13 12.30 -11.59 -40.70
CA VAL A 13 12.61 -10.47 -39.80
C VAL A 13 12.41 -9.15 -40.53
N PRO A 14 11.55 -8.24 -40.03
CA PRO A 14 11.35 -6.93 -40.64
C PRO A 14 12.56 -6.00 -40.52
N ASP A 15 12.54 -4.90 -41.27
CA ASP A 15 13.62 -3.92 -41.29
C ASP A 15 13.80 -3.21 -39.94
N ASP A 16 12.72 -3.04 -39.16
CA ASP A 16 12.79 -2.52 -37.79
C ASP A 16 13.41 -3.52 -36.79
N GLY A 17 13.57 -4.79 -37.17
CA GLY A 17 14.14 -5.84 -36.33
C GLY A 17 13.27 -6.20 -35.13
N VAL A 18 11.94 -6.08 -35.26
CA VAL A 18 10.97 -6.42 -34.23
C VAL A 18 10.33 -7.78 -34.51
N LEU A 19 10.29 -8.64 -33.50
CA LEU A 19 9.62 -9.93 -33.54
C LEU A 19 8.73 -10.11 -32.32
N TYR A 20 7.71 -10.97 -32.45
CA TYR A 20 6.77 -11.28 -31.41
C TYR A 20 6.73 -12.78 -31.16
N LEU A 21 6.77 -13.15 -29.89
CA LEU A 21 6.74 -14.54 -29.45
C LEU A 21 5.51 -14.79 -28.57
N GLN A 22 4.82 -15.90 -28.81
CA GLN A 22 3.83 -16.45 -27.89
C GLN A 22 4.30 -17.82 -27.42
N VAL A 23 4.25 -18.04 -26.11
CA VAL A 23 4.48 -19.33 -25.48
C VAL A 23 3.19 -19.74 -24.80
N ALA A 24 2.51 -20.76 -25.33
CA ALA A 24 1.40 -21.40 -24.63
C ALA A 24 1.95 -22.48 -23.71
N TYR A 25 1.60 -22.43 -22.42
CA TYR A 25 2.13 -23.32 -21.40
C TYR A 25 1.07 -23.69 -20.37
N VAL A 26 1.27 -24.84 -19.73
CA VAL A 26 0.43 -25.31 -18.64
C VAL A 26 0.81 -24.54 -17.36
N ASP A 27 -0.07 -23.66 -16.89
CA ASP A 27 0.12 -22.85 -15.69
C ASP A 27 -0.31 -23.60 -14.42
N GLN A 28 0.54 -24.54 -14.01
CA GLN A 28 0.47 -25.19 -12.70
C GLN A 28 1.60 -24.67 -11.82
N GLY A 29 1.42 -24.51 -10.52
CA GLY A 29 2.45 -24.02 -9.61
C GLY A 29 2.84 -22.54 -9.81
N TYR A 30 3.97 -22.15 -9.22
CA TYR A 30 4.38 -20.74 -9.10
C TYR A 30 5.80 -20.52 -9.63
N GLY A 31 6.14 -19.27 -9.91
CA GLY A 31 7.47 -18.84 -10.34
C GLY A 31 7.45 -18.13 -11.69
N ARG A 32 8.56 -17.46 -12.01
CA ARG A 32 8.68 -16.68 -13.24
C ARG A 32 9.38 -17.48 -14.33
N MET A 33 8.90 -17.37 -15.56
CA MET A 33 9.57 -17.88 -16.74
C MET A 33 10.59 -16.87 -17.27
N ASN A 34 11.78 -17.35 -17.56
CA ASN A 34 12.78 -16.65 -18.37
C ASN A 34 12.72 -17.19 -19.79
N VAL A 35 12.42 -16.30 -20.73
CA VAL A 35 12.27 -16.63 -22.15
C VAL A 35 13.24 -15.79 -22.96
N HIS A 36 14.12 -16.44 -23.69
CA HIS A 36 15.13 -15.80 -24.53
C HIS A 36 14.98 -16.25 -25.98
N LEU A 37 15.07 -15.29 -26.90
CA LEU A 37 15.19 -15.56 -28.33
C LEU A 37 16.66 -15.65 -28.68
N ALA A 38 17.13 -16.79 -29.18
CA ALA A 38 18.52 -16.99 -29.58
C ALA A 38 18.65 -17.11 -31.10
N ASP A 39 19.58 -16.36 -31.68
CA ASP A 39 19.91 -16.49 -33.11
C ASP A 39 20.82 -17.71 -33.40
N ARG A 40 21.17 -17.94 -34.67
CA ARG A 40 22.06 -19.03 -35.09
C ARG A 40 23.46 -18.97 -34.46
N SER A 41 23.94 -17.79 -34.05
CA SER A 41 25.23 -17.64 -33.35
C SER A 41 25.16 -18.03 -31.87
N GLY A 42 23.94 -18.24 -31.35
CA GLY A 42 23.67 -18.52 -29.95
C GLY A 42 23.53 -17.26 -29.10
N LYS A 43 23.60 -16.06 -29.69
CA LYS A 43 23.35 -14.80 -29.00
C LYS A 43 21.88 -14.72 -28.61
N THR A 44 21.62 -14.49 -27.33
CA THR A 44 20.27 -14.38 -26.76
C THR A 44 19.81 -12.93 -26.67
N LEU A 45 18.54 -12.72 -26.94
CA LEU A 45 17.80 -11.48 -26.72
C LEU A 45 16.75 -11.73 -25.64
N GLU A 46 16.59 -10.76 -24.75
CA GLU A 46 15.50 -10.71 -23.77
C GLU A 46 14.33 -9.89 -24.32
N PRO A 47 13.09 -10.17 -23.90
CA PRO A 47 11.96 -9.39 -24.33
C PRO A 47 11.95 -8.00 -23.68
N ASP A 48 11.73 -6.95 -24.47
CA ASP A 48 11.67 -5.57 -23.97
C ASP A 48 10.25 -5.19 -23.48
N ARG A 49 9.25 -5.96 -23.91
CA ARG A 49 7.86 -5.93 -23.44
C ARG A 49 7.31 -7.35 -23.36
N HIS A 50 6.55 -7.64 -22.32
CA HIS A 50 5.95 -8.96 -22.15
C HIS A 50 4.69 -8.94 -21.29
N LEU A 51 3.87 -9.99 -21.41
CA LEU A 51 2.71 -10.28 -20.57
C LEU A 51 2.66 -11.79 -20.31
N GLY A 52 2.24 -12.21 -19.11
CA GLY A 52 2.00 -13.62 -18.81
C GLY A 52 3.26 -14.45 -18.52
N LEU A 53 4.36 -13.82 -18.09
CA LEU A 53 5.60 -14.56 -17.76
C LEU A 53 5.58 -15.19 -16.37
N SER A 54 4.60 -14.88 -15.52
CA SER A 54 4.52 -15.38 -14.16
C SER A 54 3.47 -16.47 -14.03
N ARG A 55 3.88 -17.60 -13.45
CA ARG A 55 2.98 -18.70 -13.13
C ARG A 55 2.22 -18.39 -11.85
N THR A 56 0.91 -18.59 -11.91
CA THR A 56 -0.04 -18.22 -10.84
C THR A 56 -0.88 -19.39 -10.36
N ASP A 57 -0.55 -20.60 -10.83
CA ASP A 57 -1.29 -21.81 -10.56
C ASP A 57 -2.76 -21.69 -10.98
N SER A 58 -3.02 -21.14 -12.18
CA SER A 58 -4.38 -21.05 -12.72
C SER A 58 -4.99 -22.42 -13.04
N GLY A 59 -4.15 -23.44 -13.27
CA GLY A 59 -4.55 -24.82 -13.48
C GLY A 59 -4.88 -25.18 -14.93
N GLY A 60 -4.68 -24.25 -15.88
CA GLY A 60 -4.99 -24.43 -17.30
C GLY A 60 -3.83 -24.03 -18.22
N VAL A 61 -4.07 -24.11 -19.52
CA VAL A 61 -3.16 -23.54 -20.52
C VAL A 61 -3.37 -22.03 -20.58
N VAL A 62 -2.28 -21.28 -20.47
CA VAL A 62 -2.25 -19.82 -20.67
C VAL A 62 -1.16 -19.45 -21.68
N SER A 63 -1.19 -18.21 -22.17
CA SER A 63 -0.21 -17.72 -23.15
C SER A 63 0.60 -16.55 -22.60
N ALA A 64 1.91 -16.71 -22.54
CA ALA A 64 2.84 -15.60 -22.42
C ALA A 64 3.07 -14.98 -23.80
N ARG A 65 3.16 -13.65 -23.86
CA ARG A 65 3.40 -12.91 -25.11
C ARG A 65 4.52 -11.92 -24.91
N MET A 66 5.40 -11.80 -25.89
CA MET A 66 6.59 -10.95 -25.80
C MET A 66 6.86 -10.21 -27.10
N ARG A 67 7.46 -9.03 -26.97
CA ARG A 67 8.16 -8.33 -28.05
C ARG A 67 9.66 -8.47 -27.84
N PHE A 68 10.38 -8.65 -28.93
CA PHE A 68 11.83 -8.56 -29.01
C PHE A 68 12.19 -7.46 -30.00
N THR A 69 13.03 -6.52 -29.59
CA THR A 69 13.59 -5.47 -30.43
C THR A 69 15.09 -5.70 -30.66
N GLY A 70 15.66 -5.10 -31.71
CA GLY A 70 17.10 -5.16 -31.96
C GLY A 70 17.57 -6.50 -32.54
N VAL A 71 16.67 -7.22 -33.22
CA VAL A 71 17.03 -8.43 -33.96
C VAL A 71 17.90 -8.04 -35.15
N ALA A 72 19.14 -8.54 -35.16
CA ALA A 72 20.16 -8.15 -36.14
C ALA A 72 19.95 -8.79 -37.52
N ALA A 73 19.42 -10.02 -37.57
CA ALA A 73 19.12 -10.70 -38.83
C ALA A 73 18.02 -9.96 -39.61
N LYS A 74 18.06 -10.02 -40.94
CA LYS A 74 17.07 -9.41 -41.84
C LYS A 74 16.62 -10.43 -42.88
N GLY A 75 15.34 -10.38 -43.27
CA GLY A 75 14.74 -11.41 -44.11
C GLY A 75 14.58 -12.74 -43.36
N ASP A 76 14.61 -13.85 -44.09
CA ASP A 76 14.35 -15.16 -43.50
C ASP A 76 15.51 -15.62 -42.59
N ALA A 77 15.21 -15.83 -41.31
CA ALA A 77 16.18 -16.26 -40.31
C ALA A 77 15.64 -17.37 -39.41
N ASP A 78 16.54 -18.20 -38.90
CA ASP A 78 16.21 -19.21 -37.89
C ASP A 78 16.51 -18.70 -36.49
N PHE A 79 15.66 -19.10 -35.56
CA PHE A 79 15.83 -18.82 -34.14
C PHE A 79 15.65 -20.08 -33.31
N SER A 80 16.12 -20.04 -32.07
CA SER A 80 15.70 -20.97 -31.03
C SER A 80 15.16 -20.18 -29.84
N VAL A 81 14.19 -20.75 -29.15
CA VAL A 81 13.55 -20.14 -27.98
C VAL A 81 13.98 -20.93 -26.76
N ARG A 82 14.71 -20.29 -25.85
CA ARG A 82 15.13 -20.88 -24.59
C ARG A 82 14.16 -20.48 -23.50
N ILE A 83 13.57 -21.46 -22.83
CA ILE A 83 12.60 -21.25 -21.76
C ILE A 83 13.14 -21.92 -20.50
N SER A 84 13.19 -21.17 -19.41
CA SER A 84 13.60 -21.69 -18.11
C SER A 84 12.74 -21.09 -17.00
N LEU A 85 12.79 -21.68 -15.81
CA LEU A 85 12.07 -21.19 -14.64
C LEU A 85 13.05 -20.66 -13.60
N GLU A 86 12.78 -19.45 -13.11
CA GLU A 86 13.39 -18.96 -11.88
C GLU A 86 12.92 -19.85 -10.74
N ARG A 87 13.87 -20.40 -9.97
CA ARG A 87 13.69 -21.21 -8.75
C ARG A 87 12.22 -21.47 -8.39
N SER A 88 11.67 -22.57 -8.90
CA SER A 88 10.27 -22.96 -8.67
C SER A 88 10.18 -24.08 -7.62
N ALA A 89 9.16 -24.02 -6.77
CA ALA A 89 8.79 -25.12 -5.88
C ALA A 89 8.29 -26.36 -6.65
N ASN A 90 7.78 -26.18 -7.88
CA ASN A 90 7.41 -27.25 -8.80
C ASN A 90 8.10 -27.01 -10.16
N PRO A 91 9.26 -27.65 -10.41
CA PRO A 91 10.05 -27.41 -11.61
C PRO A 91 9.43 -28.05 -12.86
N THR A 92 8.41 -28.90 -12.71
CA THR A 92 7.70 -29.49 -13.84
C THR A 92 6.98 -28.39 -14.61
N PHE A 93 7.24 -28.36 -15.91
CA PHE A 93 6.79 -27.30 -16.81
C PHE A 93 6.57 -27.90 -18.19
N ALA A 94 5.42 -27.61 -18.78
CA ALA A 94 5.03 -28.10 -20.08
C ALA A 94 4.67 -26.92 -20.98
N VAL A 95 5.27 -26.90 -22.16
CA VAL A 95 4.96 -25.95 -23.24
C VAL A 95 4.11 -26.69 -24.26
N GLU A 96 2.96 -26.13 -24.59
CA GLU A 96 2.06 -26.66 -25.60
C GLU A 96 2.47 -26.18 -26.99
N SER A 97 2.74 -24.88 -27.13
CA SER A 97 3.18 -24.31 -28.40
C SER A 97 4.05 -23.08 -28.21
N VAL A 98 4.88 -22.84 -29.23
CA VAL A 98 5.72 -21.64 -29.35
C VAL A 98 5.51 -21.08 -30.75
N ILE A 99 5.03 -19.84 -30.84
CA ILE A 99 4.75 -19.16 -32.11
C ILE A 99 5.62 -17.92 -32.17
N LEU A 100 6.44 -17.79 -33.22
CA LEU A 100 7.27 -16.63 -33.51
C LEU A 100 6.78 -16.00 -34.81
N GLN A 101 6.50 -14.69 -34.79
CA GLN A 101 5.97 -13.96 -35.94
C GLN A 101 6.46 -12.51 -35.95
N ASP A 102 6.22 -11.79 -37.05
CA ASP A 102 6.64 -10.41 -37.29
C ASP A 102 5.57 -9.35 -36.98
N THR A 103 4.37 -9.80 -36.61
CA THR A 103 3.23 -8.94 -36.26
C THR A 103 2.80 -9.17 -34.80
N PRO A 104 2.31 -8.13 -34.09
CA PRO A 104 1.78 -8.30 -32.73
C PRO A 104 0.66 -9.33 -32.68
N PHE A 105 0.58 -10.12 -31.60
CA PHE A 105 -0.56 -10.99 -31.36
C PHE A 105 -1.84 -10.19 -31.10
N GLU A 106 -2.97 -10.73 -31.55
CA GLU A 106 -4.31 -10.17 -31.35
C GLU A 106 -4.82 -10.38 -29.92
N ASP A 107 -4.18 -9.71 -28.97
CA ASP A 107 -4.58 -9.66 -27.56
C ASP A 107 -4.62 -8.19 -27.10
N PRO A 108 -5.77 -7.67 -26.63
CA PRO A 108 -5.91 -6.26 -26.26
C PRO A 108 -4.95 -5.81 -25.14
N ASN A 109 -4.71 -6.68 -24.14
CA ASN A 109 -3.84 -6.38 -23.02
C ASN A 109 -2.37 -6.36 -23.46
N PHE A 110 -1.98 -7.30 -24.33
CA PHE A 110 -0.65 -7.30 -24.92
C PHE A 110 -0.44 -6.07 -25.81
N LYS A 111 -1.41 -5.74 -26.67
CA LYS A 111 -1.37 -4.51 -27.49
C LYS A 111 -1.22 -3.26 -26.62
N PHE A 112 -1.91 -3.19 -25.49
CA PHE A 112 -1.73 -2.10 -24.52
C PHE A 112 -0.30 -2.04 -23.97
N VAL A 113 0.26 -3.18 -23.53
CA VAL A 113 1.64 -3.29 -23.01
C VAL A 113 2.70 -2.88 -24.06
N LEU A 114 2.42 -3.06 -25.35
CA LEU A 114 3.31 -2.62 -26.44
C LEU A 114 3.39 -1.09 -26.61
N THR A 115 2.45 -0.34 -26.03
CA THR A 115 2.39 1.12 -26.11
C THR A 115 3.18 1.81 -24.98
N ASN A 116 3.35 3.14 -25.10
CA ASN A 116 3.83 4.02 -24.03
C ASN A 116 2.78 5.13 -23.81
N PRO A 117 1.62 4.82 -23.22
CA PRO A 117 0.44 5.69 -23.23
C PRO A 117 0.63 6.98 -22.40
N TRP A 118 1.69 7.07 -21.60
CA TRP A 118 2.05 8.27 -20.83
C TRP A 118 2.73 9.35 -21.70
N GLU A 119 3.27 9.01 -22.88
CA GLU A 119 4.02 9.96 -23.73
C GLU A 119 3.13 10.76 -24.70
N GLY A 120 3.46 12.04 -24.91
CA GLY A 120 2.89 12.85 -25.99
C GLY A 120 1.49 13.43 -25.74
N GLY A 121 1.10 13.65 -24.48
CA GLY A 121 -0.20 14.23 -24.10
C GLY A 121 -1.36 13.23 -24.08
N HIS A 122 -2.50 13.63 -23.52
CA HIS A 122 -3.74 12.82 -23.58
C HIS A 122 -4.28 12.76 -25.01
N LYS A 123 -4.58 11.56 -25.50
CA LYS A 123 -5.09 11.32 -26.87
C LYS A 123 -6.48 10.67 -26.89
N GLY A 124 -7.02 10.32 -25.72
CA GLY A 124 -8.31 9.65 -25.60
C GLY A 124 -9.48 10.64 -25.66
N SER A 125 -10.70 10.10 -25.52
CA SER A 125 -11.88 10.95 -25.33
C SER A 125 -11.76 11.78 -24.05
N THR A 126 -12.35 12.97 -24.05
CA THR A 126 -12.38 13.88 -22.91
C THR A 126 -13.81 14.34 -22.66
N VAL A 127 -14.33 13.98 -21.49
CA VAL A 127 -15.41 14.67 -20.81
C VAL A 127 -14.76 15.76 -19.97
N ARG A 128 -15.02 17.03 -20.29
CA ARG A 128 -14.47 18.13 -19.48
C ARG A 128 -15.04 18.06 -18.07
N ALA A 129 -14.17 18.19 -17.08
CA ALA A 129 -14.62 18.35 -15.70
C ALA A 129 -15.51 19.60 -15.57
N ALA A 130 -16.45 19.57 -14.62
CA ALA A 130 -17.40 20.66 -14.41
C ALA A 130 -16.71 22.01 -14.20
N ASP A 131 -15.58 21.99 -13.50
CA ASP A 131 -14.67 23.13 -13.37
C ASP A 131 -13.30 22.61 -12.91
N ASN A 132 -12.25 22.88 -13.67
CA ASN A 132 -10.86 22.57 -13.32
C ASN A 132 -10.02 23.81 -13.01
N THR A 133 -10.63 24.99 -12.92
CA THR A 133 -9.94 26.29 -12.78
C THR A 133 -9.79 26.77 -11.34
N THR A 134 -10.47 26.11 -10.40
CA THR A 134 -10.37 26.34 -8.97
C THR A 134 -10.41 25.02 -8.22
N LEU A 135 -9.85 24.98 -7.01
CA LEU A 135 -10.00 23.89 -6.04
C LEU A 135 -11.07 24.20 -4.97
N LYS A 136 -11.59 25.43 -4.96
CA LYS A 136 -12.63 25.84 -4.03
C LYS A 136 -13.94 25.08 -4.31
N GLY A 137 -14.60 24.66 -3.24
CA GLY A 137 -15.82 23.87 -3.23
C GLY A 137 -15.61 22.40 -3.60
N LYS A 138 -14.35 21.94 -3.74
CA LYS A 138 -14.03 20.59 -4.21
C LYS A 138 -13.58 19.67 -3.09
N VAL A 139 -13.86 18.38 -3.29
CA VAL A 139 -13.27 17.29 -2.54
C VAL A 139 -12.29 16.56 -3.43
N MET A 140 -11.02 16.62 -3.05
CA MET A 140 -9.93 15.88 -3.68
C MET A 140 -9.54 14.72 -2.75
N THR A 141 -8.97 13.67 -3.32
CA THR A 141 -8.45 12.53 -2.56
C THR A 141 -7.00 12.26 -2.93
N GLY A 142 -6.20 11.77 -1.98
CA GLY A 142 -4.93 11.14 -2.32
C GLY A 142 -5.17 9.81 -3.04
N TYR A 143 -4.34 9.48 -4.03
CA TYR A 143 -4.44 8.27 -4.85
C TYR A 143 -3.04 7.72 -5.16
N GLN A 144 -2.74 6.49 -4.76
CA GLN A 144 -1.41 5.88 -4.88
C GLN A 144 -1.27 5.01 -6.14
N GLY A 145 -2.28 4.19 -6.44
CA GLY A 145 -2.26 3.25 -7.55
C GLY A 145 -1.15 2.20 -7.46
N TRP A 146 -0.70 1.84 -6.26
CA TRP A 146 0.49 1.00 -6.02
C TRP A 146 0.22 -0.50 -5.88
N PHE A 147 -1.05 -0.92 -5.88
CA PHE A 147 -1.42 -2.33 -5.86
C PHE A 147 -1.12 -2.99 -7.22
N ARG A 148 -0.37 -4.10 -7.19
CA ARG A 148 0.13 -4.81 -8.39
C ARG A 148 -0.12 -6.30 -8.31
N THR A 149 -0.29 -6.93 -9.46
CA THR A 149 -0.41 -8.39 -9.59
C THR A 149 0.74 -8.95 -10.43
N PRO A 150 1.10 -10.24 -10.28
CA PRO A 150 2.27 -10.82 -10.96
C PRO A 150 2.30 -10.64 -12.47
N ASN A 151 1.15 -10.68 -13.14
CA ASN A 151 1.03 -10.57 -14.60
C ASN A 151 0.48 -9.23 -15.09
N ASP A 152 0.63 -8.16 -14.31
CA ASP A 152 0.25 -6.82 -14.75
C ASP A 152 1.25 -6.18 -15.76
N PRO A 153 0.94 -5.00 -16.33
CA PRO A 153 1.80 -4.32 -17.31
C PRO A 153 3.22 -3.96 -16.84
N TYR A 154 3.51 -3.95 -15.53
CA TYR A 154 4.89 -3.78 -15.05
C TYR A 154 5.68 -5.08 -15.16
N GLY A 155 5.02 -6.24 -15.13
CA GLY A 155 5.65 -7.54 -15.38
C GLY A 155 6.74 -7.89 -14.36
N THR A 156 6.62 -7.43 -13.11
CA THR A 156 7.61 -7.72 -12.05
C THR A 156 7.54 -9.17 -11.56
N GLY A 157 6.39 -9.83 -11.77
CA GLY A 157 6.13 -11.19 -11.33
C GLY A 157 5.84 -11.33 -9.83
N SER A 158 5.54 -10.22 -9.15
CA SER A 158 5.26 -10.17 -7.72
C SER A 158 3.92 -9.51 -7.43
N TRP A 159 3.30 -9.91 -6.31
CA TRP A 159 2.28 -9.11 -5.66
C TRP A 159 2.98 -7.93 -4.96
N ASN A 160 2.51 -6.70 -5.19
CA ASN A 160 3.00 -5.53 -4.47
C ASN A 160 1.83 -4.88 -3.72
N HIS A 161 2.08 -4.45 -2.48
CA HIS A 161 1.09 -3.91 -1.52
C HIS A 161 -0.06 -4.85 -1.09
N TRP A 162 -0.18 -6.05 -1.67
CA TRP A 162 -1.12 -7.06 -1.20
C TRP A 162 -0.55 -8.02 -0.14
N GLY A 163 0.77 -8.09 -0.02
CA GLY A 163 1.50 -9.02 0.85
C GLY A 163 2.04 -10.24 0.11
N ASN A 164 2.50 -11.24 0.85
CA ASN A 164 2.90 -12.54 0.28
C ASN A 164 1.68 -13.46 0.18
N ILE A 165 0.85 -13.20 -0.85
CA ILE A 165 -0.42 -13.89 -1.10
C ILE A 165 -0.25 -15.42 -1.12
N GLN A 166 0.80 -15.93 -1.77
CA GLN A 166 1.03 -17.38 -1.85
C GLN A 166 1.35 -18.01 -0.50
N ALA A 167 2.00 -17.28 0.41
CA ALA A 167 2.27 -17.73 1.77
C ALA A 167 1.09 -17.52 2.74
N GLY A 168 -0.02 -16.95 2.25
CA GLY A 168 -1.14 -16.54 3.08
C GLY A 168 -0.75 -15.46 4.07
N THR A 169 0.14 -14.53 3.69
CA THR A 169 0.46 -13.34 4.50
C THR A 169 -0.01 -12.12 3.74
N PHE A 170 -0.90 -11.33 4.34
CA PHE A 170 -1.50 -10.15 3.73
C PHE A 170 -0.85 -8.90 4.30
N SER A 171 -0.87 -7.80 3.55
CA SER A 171 -0.56 -6.46 4.09
C SER A 171 -1.79 -5.57 4.24
N VAL A 172 -2.95 -6.02 3.74
CA VAL A 172 -4.19 -5.24 3.75
C VAL A 172 -5.12 -5.64 4.89
N ASP A 173 -5.71 -4.63 5.53
CA ASP A 173 -6.76 -4.82 6.53
C ASP A 173 -8.16 -4.67 5.92
N MET A 174 -8.25 -4.05 4.75
CA MET A 174 -9.46 -4.00 3.93
C MET A 174 -9.31 -4.95 2.74
N TRP A 175 -10.20 -5.93 2.63
CA TRP A 175 -10.23 -6.78 1.43
C TRP A 175 -11.10 -6.13 0.36
N PRO A 176 -10.65 -5.99 -0.91
CA PRO A 176 -11.38 -5.24 -1.91
C PRO A 176 -12.71 -5.90 -2.29
N ASP A 177 -13.76 -5.09 -2.49
CA ASP A 177 -14.97 -5.54 -3.17
C ASP A 177 -14.70 -5.54 -4.69
N ILE A 178 -14.53 -6.74 -5.25
CA ILE A 178 -14.19 -6.92 -6.66
C ILE A 178 -15.42 -6.99 -7.59
N SER A 179 -16.64 -6.86 -7.07
CA SER A 179 -17.88 -7.18 -7.80
C SER A 179 -18.13 -6.32 -9.04
N GLN A 180 -17.59 -5.09 -9.06
CA GLN A 180 -17.80 -4.14 -10.17
C GLN A 180 -16.63 -4.06 -11.15
N TYR A 181 -15.54 -4.81 -10.92
CA TYR A 181 -14.40 -4.84 -11.83
C TYR A 181 -14.66 -5.83 -12.98
N PRO A 182 -14.20 -5.51 -14.21
CA PRO A 182 -14.23 -6.47 -15.31
C PRO A 182 -13.40 -7.72 -14.98
N ARG A 183 -13.96 -8.90 -15.29
CA ARG A 183 -13.27 -10.17 -15.02
C ARG A 183 -11.86 -10.29 -15.59
N PRO A 184 -11.54 -9.79 -16.81
CA PRO A 184 -10.20 -9.94 -17.39
C PRO A 184 -9.07 -9.19 -16.67
N VAL A 185 -9.38 -8.21 -15.82
CA VAL A 185 -8.36 -7.44 -15.05
C VAL A 185 -8.18 -7.96 -13.62
N LEU A 186 -8.81 -9.08 -13.28
CA LEU A 186 -8.74 -9.73 -11.97
C LEU A 186 -7.87 -10.99 -12.04
N GLU A 187 -6.83 -11.04 -11.20
CA GLU A 187 -5.89 -12.14 -11.10
C GLU A 187 -6.21 -13.04 -9.90
N LYS A 188 -6.05 -14.36 -10.07
CA LYS A 188 -6.30 -15.35 -9.01
C LYS A 188 -5.29 -15.12 -7.88
N ALA A 189 -5.75 -14.92 -6.65
CA ALA A 189 -4.90 -14.70 -5.49
C ALA A 189 -4.32 -16.03 -4.94
N GLY A 190 -3.58 -16.76 -5.78
CA GLY A 190 -3.09 -18.11 -5.47
C GLY A 190 -4.21 -19.04 -5.00
N ASN A 191 -3.95 -19.88 -4.02
CA ASN A 191 -4.95 -20.81 -3.46
C ASN A 191 -5.77 -20.22 -2.29
N VAL A 192 -5.71 -18.90 -2.09
CA VAL A 192 -6.45 -18.22 -1.02
C VAL A 192 -7.97 -18.37 -1.24
N LYS A 193 -8.66 -18.77 -0.17
CA LYS A 193 -10.13 -18.83 -0.11
C LYS A 193 -10.66 -17.73 0.81
N LEU A 194 -11.79 -17.16 0.43
CA LEU A 194 -12.56 -16.26 1.29
C LEU A 194 -13.23 -17.05 2.42
N LYS A 195 -13.73 -16.37 3.44
CA LYS A 195 -14.51 -16.99 4.54
C LYS A 195 -15.69 -17.82 4.02
N SER A 196 -16.31 -17.41 2.92
CA SER A 196 -17.37 -18.16 2.22
C SER A 196 -16.89 -19.44 1.51
N GLY A 197 -15.58 -19.70 1.45
CA GLY A 197 -14.98 -20.79 0.69
C GLY A 197 -14.76 -20.48 -0.80
N LYS A 198 -15.20 -19.32 -1.28
CA LYS A 198 -14.98 -18.88 -2.67
C LYS A 198 -13.51 -18.59 -2.93
N GLN A 199 -13.10 -18.71 -4.20
CA GLN A 199 -11.77 -18.34 -4.64
C GLN A 199 -11.56 -16.82 -4.57
N ALA A 200 -10.45 -16.38 -3.98
CA ALA A 200 -10.07 -14.97 -3.92
C ALA A 200 -9.44 -14.49 -5.24
N TYR A 201 -9.73 -13.24 -5.61
CA TYR A 201 -9.13 -12.52 -6.73
C TYR A 201 -8.76 -11.10 -6.32
N LEU A 202 -7.75 -10.54 -6.98
CA LEU A 202 -7.22 -9.20 -6.72
C LEU A 202 -6.94 -8.48 -8.05
N PHE A 203 -6.81 -7.16 -8.00
CA PHE A 203 -6.58 -6.31 -9.17
C PHE A 203 -5.18 -5.67 -9.15
N SER A 204 -4.77 -5.12 -10.30
CA SER A 204 -3.64 -4.20 -10.42
C SER A 204 -4.10 -2.84 -10.93
N SER A 205 -3.66 -1.77 -10.26
CA SER A 205 -3.90 -0.39 -10.71
C SER A 205 -3.12 -0.04 -11.99
N ALA A 206 -2.30 -0.95 -12.51
CA ALA A 206 -1.63 -0.79 -13.81
C ALA A 206 -2.57 -1.08 -14.99
N TRP A 207 -3.76 -1.65 -14.77
CA TRP A 207 -4.76 -1.84 -15.81
C TRP A 207 -5.70 -0.61 -15.95
N PRO A 208 -5.98 -0.15 -17.18
CA PRO A 208 -6.81 1.03 -17.40
C PRO A 208 -8.24 0.85 -16.91
N ASP A 209 -8.83 -0.34 -17.06
CA ASP A 209 -10.22 -0.60 -16.63
C ASP A 209 -10.38 -0.60 -15.10
N VAL A 210 -9.33 -0.93 -14.35
CA VAL A 210 -9.31 -0.84 -12.88
C VAL A 210 -9.39 0.63 -12.47
N VAL A 211 -8.49 1.46 -13.00
CA VAL A 211 -8.48 2.90 -12.67
C VAL A 211 -9.72 3.61 -13.22
N ASN A 212 -10.26 3.21 -14.36
CA ASN A 212 -11.54 3.75 -14.84
C ASN A 212 -12.69 3.42 -13.87
N THR A 213 -12.72 2.21 -13.30
CA THR A 213 -13.70 1.83 -12.28
C THR A 213 -13.60 2.75 -11.04
N HIS A 214 -12.38 3.04 -10.61
CA HIS A 214 -12.09 3.96 -9.50
C HIS A 214 -12.65 5.38 -9.76
N PHE A 215 -12.35 5.94 -10.93
CA PHE A 215 -12.83 7.28 -11.30
C PHE A 215 -14.33 7.32 -11.59
N ARG A 216 -14.92 6.22 -12.05
CA ARG A 216 -16.37 6.07 -12.17
C ARG A 216 -17.03 6.21 -10.79
N TRP A 217 -16.49 5.53 -9.78
CA TRP A 217 -16.97 5.67 -8.41
C TRP A 217 -16.82 7.10 -7.88
N MET A 218 -15.72 7.79 -8.19
CA MET A 218 -15.55 9.20 -7.86
C MET A 218 -16.65 10.07 -8.49
N ARG A 219 -16.94 9.88 -9.79
CA ARG A 219 -18.03 10.59 -10.48
C ARG A 219 -19.38 10.32 -9.83
N GLU A 220 -19.68 9.06 -9.52
CA GLU A 220 -20.96 8.64 -8.93
C GLU A 220 -21.18 9.18 -7.51
N ASN A 221 -20.09 9.47 -6.79
CA ASN A 221 -20.13 9.97 -5.41
C ASN A 221 -19.66 11.43 -5.29
N ASN A 222 -19.70 12.20 -6.39
CA ASN A 222 -19.32 13.61 -6.43
C ASN A 222 -17.94 13.93 -5.83
N ILE A 223 -17.00 13.00 -5.89
CA ILE A 223 -15.59 13.27 -5.62
C ILE A 223 -15.03 13.96 -6.87
N ASP A 224 -14.44 15.14 -6.70
CA ASP A 224 -14.12 16.01 -7.84
C ASP A 224 -12.87 15.54 -8.59
N GLY A 225 -11.94 14.87 -7.90
CA GLY A 225 -10.70 14.42 -8.49
C GLY A 225 -9.72 13.80 -7.51
N ALA A 226 -8.52 13.51 -8.00
CA ALA A 226 -7.46 12.88 -7.23
C ALA A 226 -6.10 13.58 -7.38
N PHE A 227 -5.34 13.61 -6.30
CA PHE A 227 -3.91 13.85 -6.30
C PHE A 227 -3.20 12.51 -6.49
N LEU A 228 -2.61 12.30 -7.66
CA LEU A 228 -1.82 11.10 -7.94
C LEU A 228 -0.47 11.22 -7.24
N GLN A 229 -0.27 10.39 -6.23
CA GLN A 229 0.97 10.32 -5.49
C GLN A 229 2.10 9.71 -6.34
N ARG A 230 3.24 10.37 -6.27
CA ARG A 230 4.49 10.03 -6.95
C ARG A 230 5.60 9.98 -5.92
N PHE A 231 6.02 8.77 -5.59
CA PHE A 231 7.05 8.52 -4.59
C PHE A 231 8.45 8.67 -5.19
N VAL A 232 9.24 9.60 -4.64
CA VAL A 232 10.59 9.87 -5.16
C VAL A 232 11.64 8.84 -4.71
N ASN A 233 11.31 7.95 -3.76
CA ASN A 233 12.27 6.99 -3.22
C ASN A 233 12.59 5.82 -4.17
N ASP A 234 13.77 5.21 -3.96
CA ASP A 234 14.33 4.18 -4.83
C ASP A 234 13.50 2.88 -4.90
N ASN A 235 12.59 2.65 -3.94
CA ASN A 235 11.75 1.45 -3.90
C ASN A 235 10.52 1.55 -4.81
N PHE A 236 10.03 2.77 -5.09
CA PHE A 236 8.89 3.02 -5.97
C PHE A 236 9.29 3.63 -7.31
N ASN A 237 10.50 4.21 -7.37
CA ASN A 237 11.33 4.39 -8.57
C ASN A 237 10.59 4.99 -9.76
N SER A 238 9.79 6.03 -9.50
CA SER A 238 9.06 6.78 -10.51
C SER A 238 9.83 8.04 -10.89
N ILE A 239 11.10 7.92 -11.28
CA ILE A 239 11.89 9.08 -11.73
C ILE A 239 12.58 8.70 -13.03
N SER A 240 12.22 9.43 -14.09
CA SER A 240 12.78 9.41 -15.45
C SER A 240 13.14 8.03 -16.05
N GLY A 241 12.35 7.59 -17.03
CA GLY A 241 12.72 6.47 -17.92
C GLY A 241 12.07 5.11 -17.62
N ARG A 242 11.20 5.03 -16.61
CA ARG A 242 10.40 3.83 -16.32
C ARG A 242 8.98 3.92 -16.92
N PRO A 243 8.27 2.78 -17.07
CA PRO A 243 6.85 2.78 -17.44
C PRO A 243 5.96 3.52 -16.43
N GLU A 244 5.07 4.37 -16.93
CA GLU A 244 4.19 5.24 -16.13
C GLU A 244 2.72 4.84 -16.34
N TRP A 245 2.43 3.55 -16.17
CA TRP A 245 1.12 2.95 -16.43
C TRP A 245 0.01 3.60 -15.60
N VAL A 246 0.22 3.76 -14.29
CA VAL A 246 -0.78 4.37 -13.41
C VAL A 246 -1.05 5.82 -13.79
N LEU A 247 -0.01 6.60 -14.09
CA LEU A 247 -0.19 7.98 -14.52
C LEU A 247 -1.03 8.05 -15.80
N ALA A 248 -0.72 7.22 -16.79
CA ALA A 248 -1.49 7.15 -18.02
C ALA A 248 -2.96 6.76 -17.75
N ASN A 249 -3.17 5.80 -16.85
CA ASN A 249 -4.50 5.33 -16.49
C ASN A 249 -5.31 6.40 -15.74
N VAL A 250 -4.71 7.09 -14.76
CA VAL A 250 -5.33 8.21 -14.02
C VAL A 250 -5.70 9.34 -14.96
N ARG A 251 -4.75 9.75 -15.82
CA ARG A 251 -4.98 10.75 -16.88
C ARG A 251 -6.19 10.38 -17.74
N ALA A 252 -6.22 9.15 -18.26
CA ALA A 252 -7.28 8.69 -19.13
C ALA A 252 -8.63 8.58 -18.41
N ALA A 253 -8.64 8.05 -17.19
CA ALA A 253 -9.83 7.87 -16.38
C ALA A 253 -10.43 9.21 -15.92
N ALA A 254 -9.59 10.16 -15.51
CA ALA A 254 -9.99 11.53 -15.20
C ALA A 254 -10.67 12.20 -16.39
N ASN A 255 -10.09 12.06 -17.59
CA ASN A 255 -10.67 12.56 -18.83
C ASN A 255 -11.98 11.86 -19.19
N ARG A 256 -12.11 10.55 -19.00
CA ARG A 256 -13.32 9.80 -19.34
C ARG A 256 -14.48 10.05 -18.39
N GLU A 257 -14.21 10.19 -17.10
CA GLU A 257 -15.22 10.34 -16.04
C GLU A 257 -15.45 11.81 -15.65
N GLY A 258 -14.83 12.74 -16.38
CA GLY A 258 -14.96 14.19 -16.16
C GLY A 258 -14.53 14.62 -14.75
N ARG A 259 -13.47 14.01 -14.23
CA ARG A 259 -12.84 14.34 -12.94
C ARG A 259 -11.54 15.10 -13.19
N ILE A 260 -11.10 15.88 -12.21
CA ILE A 260 -9.78 16.54 -12.27
C ILE A 260 -8.70 15.69 -11.64
N TRP A 261 -7.44 15.96 -11.97
CA TRP A 261 -6.31 15.31 -11.33
C TRP A 261 -5.07 16.22 -11.29
N ALA A 262 -4.15 15.97 -10.36
CA ALA A 262 -2.86 16.63 -10.30
C ALA A 262 -1.79 15.73 -9.69
N ILE A 263 -0.52 16.06 -9.89
CA ILE A 263 0.61 15.34 -9.29
C ILE A 263 0.79 15.77 -7.82
N GLU A 264 0.98 14.77 -6.97
CA GLU A 264 1.48 14.92 -5.61
C GLU A 264 2.84 14.21 -5.49
N TYR A 265 3.90 14.96 -5.23
CA TYR A 265 5.21 14.39 -4.93
C TYR A 265 5.28 14.00 -3.45
N ASP A 266 5.40 12.70 -3.18
CA ASP A 266 5.73 12.20 -1.85
C ASP A 266 7.26 12.07 -1.73
N VAL A 267 7.85 12.92 -0.88
CA VAL A 267 9.30 12.98 -0.67
C VAL A 267 9.81 12.09 0.48
N SER A 268 8.95 11.22 1.03
CA SER A 268 9.27 10.37 2.19
C SER A 268 10.42 9.41 1.91
N GLY A 269 11.38 9.39 2.84
CA GLY A 269 12.53 8.49 2.78
C GLY A 269 13.58 8.89 1.73
N TYR A 270 13.53 10.11 1.20
CA TYR A 270 14.50 10.59 0.22
C TYR A 270 15.60 11.45 0.85
N PRO A 271 16.85 11.41 0.33
CA PRO A 271 17.93 12.23 0.86
C PRO A 271 17.80 13.70 0.42
N ASP A 272 18.01 14.60 1.39
CA ASP A 272 17.90 16.06 1.23
C ASP A 272 18.79 16.62 0.12
N ASP A 273 20.05 16.17 0.04
CA ASP A 273 21.06 16.66 -0.91
C ASP A 273 20.74 16.35 -2.38
N LYS A 274 19.85 15.38 -2.64
CA LYS A 274 19.43 15.01 -4.01
C LYS A 274 18.05 15.52 -4.39
N LEU A 275 17.24 15.94 -3.40
CA LEU A 275 15.81 16.18 -3.59
C LEU A 275 15.52 17.16 -4.74
N LEU A 276 16.18 18.31 -4.73
CA LEU A 276 15.90 19.39 -5.68
C LEU A 276 16.14 18.96 -7.13
N GLU A 277 17.31 18.40 -7.42
CA GLU A 277 17.67 18.03 -8.80
C GLU A 277 16.83 16.85 -9.32
N THR A 278 16.45 15.94 -8.44
CA THR A 278 15.51 14.86 -8.75
C THR A 278 14.14 15.41 -9.16
N LEU A 279 13.55 16.28 -8.35
CA LEU A 279 12.24 16.89 -8.66
C LEU A 279 12.28 17.74 -9.94
N LYS A 280 13.36 18.49 -10.15
CA LYS A 280 13.57 19.25 -11.40
C LYS A 280 13.60 18.33 -12.61
N THR A 281 14.38 17.26 -12.56
CA THR A 281 14.54 16.34 -13.68
C THR A 281 13.22 15.68 -14.04
N ASP A 282 12.48 15.22 -13.03
CA ASP A 282 11.21 14.54 -13.20
C ASP A 282 10.09 15.48 -13.72
N TRP A 283 9.95 16.66 -13.12
CA TRP A 283 8.95 17.63 -13.56
C TRP A 283 9.18 18.08 -15.01
N LYS A 284 10.44 18.34 -15.39
CA LYS A 284 10.81 18.68 -16.78
C LYS A 284 10.42 17.56 -17.74
N TRP A 285 10.67 16.30 -17.36
CA TRP A 285 10.30 15.14 -18.15
C TRP A 285 8.77 15.06 -18.36
N PHE A 286 7.98 15.35 -17.33
CA PHE A 286 6.51 15.34 -17.41
C PHE A 286 5.95 16.47 -18.25
N VAL A 287 6.47 17.67 -18.08
CA VAL A 287 6.06 18.84 -18.87
C VAL A 287 6.43 18.62 -20.33
N ASP A 288 7.68 18.30 -20.63
CA ASP A 288 8.17 18.26 -22.01
C ASP A 288 7.79 16.96 -22.75
N LYS A 289 8.00 15.79 -22.15
CA LYS A 289 7.77 14.50 -22.83
C LYS A 289 6.31 14.05 -22.74
N PHE A 290 5.67 14.28 -21.60
CA PHE A 290 4.32 13.76 -21.37
C PHE A 290 3.24 14.80 -21.66
N ARG A 291 3.64 16.05 -21.93
CA ARG A 291 2.77 17.20 -22.20
C ARG A 291 1.69 17.32 -21.12
N LEU A 292 2.08 17.07 -19.87
CA LEU A 292 1.18 16.96 -18.72
C LEU A 292 0.27 18.18 -18.58
N LEU A 293 0.84 19.37 -18.76
CA LEU A 293 0.15 20.64 -18.57
C LEU A 293 -0.84 20.96 -19.68
N GLU A 294 -0.87 20.20 -20.76
CA GLU A 294 -1.86 20.37 -21.83
C GLU A 294 -3.13 19.54 -21.61
N ASP A 295 -3.14 18.68 -20.59
CA ASP A 295 -4.32 17.89 -20.26
C ASP A 295 -5.49 18.79 -19.81
N PRO A 296 -6.64 18.72 -20.49
CA PRO A 296 -7.80 19.56 -20.19
C PRO A 296 -8.41 19.31 -18.81
N ASN A 297 -8.16 18.16 -18.18
CA ASN A 297 -8.66 17.82 -16.84
C ASN A 297 -7.54 17.87 -15.77
N TYR A 298 -6.35 18.38 -16.11
CA TYR A 298 -5.35 18.70 -15.08
C TYR A 298 -5.86 19.86 -14.21
N ALA A 299 -5.73 19.72 -12.88
CA ALA A 299 -6.28 20.69 -11.94
C ALA A 299 -5.51 22.03 -11.98
N ARG A 300 -6.26 23.12 -11.84
CA ARG A 300 -5.74 24.50 -11.78
C ARG A 300 -6.40 25.28 -10.65
N GLU A 301 -5.69 26.29 -10.16
CA GLU A 301 -6.23 27.33 -9.30
C GLU A 301 -5.79 28.69 -9.86
N GLY A 302 -6.76 29.53 -10.22
CA GLY A 302 -6.47 30.85 -10.79
C GLY A 302 -5.63 30.80 -12.08
N GLY A 303 -5.84 29.76 -12.90
CA GLY A 303 -5.09 29.53 -14.14
C GLY A 303 -3.73 28.85 -13.98
N LYS A 304 -3.22 28.68 -12.75
CA LYS A 304 -1.95 28.01 -12.47
C LYS A 304 -2.15 26.49 -12.37
N PRO A 305 -1.30 25.64 -12.98
CA PRO A 305 -1.32 24.21 -12.75
C PRO A 305 -1.02 23.86 -11.29
N VAL A 306 -1.73 22.88 -10.74
CA VAL A 306 -1.52 22.46 -9.35
C VAL A 306 -0.38 21.46 -9.25
N VAL A 307 0.49 21.64 -8.25
CA VAL A 307 1.49 20.65 -7.82
C VAL A 307 1.42 20.55 -6.30
N PHE A 308 1.27 19.33 -5.78
CA PHE A 308 1.28 19.08 -4.34
C PHE A 308 2.63 18.46 -3.96
N ILE A 309 3.29 18.99 -2.93
CA ILE A 309 4.54 18.46 -2.39
C ILE A 309 4.29 18.03 -0.94
N TRP A 310 4.41 16.73 -0.72
CA TRP A 310 4.17 16.09 0.56
C TRP A 310 5.50 15.72 1.22
N GLY A 311 5.74 16.28 2.42
CA GLY A 311 6.67 15.65 3.36
C GLY A 311 7.88 16.42 3.81
N MET A 312 8.30 17.49 3.11
CA MET A 312 9.55 18.19 3.44
C MET A 312 9.65 18.61 4.92
N PRO A 313 8.61 19.16 5.57
CA PRO A 313 8.73 19.67 6.93
C PRO A 313 8.66 18.61 8.04
N PHE A 314 8.50 17.33 7.72
CA PHE A 314 8.38 16.30 8.76
C PHE A 314 9.75 16.01 9.40
N PRO A 315 9.91 16.16 10.73
CA PRO A 315 11.21 16.05 11.39
C PRO A 315 11.94 14.72 11.16
N ASN A 316 11.20 13.61 11.09
CA ASN A 316 11.76 12.28 10.86
C ASN A 316 12.26 12.03 9.43
N ARG A 317 12.16 13.02 8.53
CA ARG A 317 12.61 12.93 7.13
C ARG A 317 13.91 13.70 6.87
N ASN A 318 14.40 14.47 7.85
CA ASN A 318 15.70 15.16 7.83
C ASN A 318 15.94 16.12 6.66
N PHE A 319 14.89 16.69 6.07
CA PHE A 319 15.03 17.77 5.08
C PHE A 319 15.37 19.10 5.76
N LYS A 320 16.08 19.96 5.04
CA LYS A 320 16.45 21.29 5.50
C LYS A 320 15.50 22.35 4.93
N PRO A 321 15.15 23.41 5.70
CA PRO A 321 14.36 24.52 5.18
C PRO A 321 14.94 25.15 3.91
N GLU A 322 16.26 25.22 3.77
CA GLU A 322 16.92 25.78 2.59
C GLU A 322 16.62 24.97 1.32
N THR A 323 16.75 23.64 1.41
CA THR A 323 16.41 22.73 0.31
C THR A 323 14.91 22.82 -0.02
N ALA A 324 14.05 22.79 1.01
CA ALA A 324 12.61 22.89 0.84
C ALA A 324 12.19 24.22 0.19
N ASN A 325 12.84 25.32 0.55
CA ASN A 325 12.64 26.64 -0.06
C ASN A 325 13.03 26.64 -1.54
N ALA A 326 14.16 26.03 -1.90
CA ALA A 326 14.61 25.94 -3.28
C ALA A 326 13.67 25.07 -4.14
N VAL A 327 13.09 24.02 -3.56
CA VAL A 327 12.08 23.17 -4.22
C VAL A 327 10.83 23.99 -4.55
N VAL A 328 10.26 24.70 -3.57
CA VAL A 328 9.07 25.53 -3.80
C VAL A 328 9.37 26.66 -4.79
N ASP A 329 10.55 27.28 -4.70
CA ASP A 329 10.97 28.31 -5.64
C ASP A 329 11.03 27.81 -7.09
N PHE A 330 11.56 26.60 -7.32
CA PHE A 330 11.55 25.99 -8.66
C PHE A 330 10.13 25.84 -9.22
N PHE A 331 9.21 25.23 -8.47
CA PHE A 331 7.84 25.03 -8.96
C PHE A 331 7.05 26.33 -9.13
N ARG A 332 7.36 27.38 -8.36
CA ARG A 332 6.65 28.66 -8.47
C ARG A 332 7.25 29.60 -9.50
N ASN A 333 8.58 29.69 -9.55
CA ASN A 333 9.29 30.83 -10.15
C ASN A 333 10.26 30.45 -11.27
N ASP A 334 10.50 29.16 -11.54
CA ASP A 334 11.33 28.80 -12.70
C ASP A 334 10.73 29.39 -14.00
N PRO A 335 11.53 30.06 -14.85
CA PRO A 335 10.99 30.78 -16.02
C PRO A 335 10.29 29.90 -17.05
N LYS A 336 10.61 28.61 -17.12
CA LYS A 336 10.03 27.67 -18.09
C LYS A 336 9.07 26.68 -17.42
N TYR A 337 9.44 26.16 -16.25
CA TYR A 337 8.73 25.06 -15.58
C TYR A 337 7.98 25.49 -14.32
N GLY A 338 8.11 26.76 -13.93
CA GLY A 338 7.40 27.38 -12.81
C GLY A 338 5.97 27.81 -13.16
N GLY A 339 5.43 28.77 -12.43
CA GLY A 339 4.05 29.25 -12.60
C GLY A 339 2.98 28.33 -12.01
N ASN A 340 3.37 27.36 -11.18
CA ASN A 340 2.46 26.40 -10.56
C ASN A 340 1.83 26.98 -9.27
N TYR A 341 0.66 26.46 -8.91
CA TYR A 341 0.03 26.63 -7.61
C TYR A 341 0.52 25.50 -6.69
N VAL A 342 1.38 25.83 -5.73
CA VAL A 342 2.06 24.81 -4.92
C VAL A 342 1.34 24.59 -3.60
N ILE A 343 0.96 23.34 -3.38
CA ILE A 343 0.37 22.85 -2.13
C ILE A 343 1.48 22.21 -1.29
N GLY A 344 1.55 22.53 0.00
CA GLY A 344 2.49 21.94 0.96
C GLY A 344 1.83 21.00 1.96
N GLY A 345 2.34 19.78 2.09
CA GLY A 345 1.89 18.79 3.07
C GLY A 345 2.76 18.85 4.32
N ILE A 346 2.17 19.23 5.45
CA ILE A 346 2.88 19.62 6.67
C ILE A 346 2.36 18.84 7.90
N PRO A 347 3.15 18.71 8.98
CA PRO A 347 2.68 18.05 10.20
C PRO A 347 1.59 18.86 10.93
N ASN A 348 0.74 18.19 11.72
CA ASN A 348 -0.29 18.85 12.52
C ASN A 348 0.25 19.76 13.65
N HIS A 349 1.48 19.55 14.10
CA HIS A 349 2.17 20.39 15.08
C HIS A 349 2.92 21.57 14.44
N TRP A 350 2.55 21.98 13.22
CA TRP A 350 3.23 23.03 12.46
C TRP A 350 3.40 24.35 13.22
N ARG A 351 2.52 24.70 14.17
CA ARG A 351 2.64 25.93 14.99
C ARG A 351 3.84 25.95 15.93
N GLU A 352 4.33 24.78 16.32
CA GLU A 352 5.43 24.59 17.26
C GLU A 352 6.78 24.46 16.54
N MET A 353 6.77 24.41 15.20
CA MET A 353 7.98 24.24 14.41
C MET A 353 8.83 25.51 14.40
N GLU A 354 10.14 25.30 14.28
CA GLU A 354 11.17 26.33 14.24
C GLU A 354 10.85 27.48 13.28
N PRO A 355 11.30 28.73 13.59
CA PRO A 355 11.00 29.91 12.77
C PRO A 355 11.32 29.75 11.27
N ALA A 356 12.38 29.04 10.92
CA ALA A 356 12.74 28.78 9.52
C ALA A 356 11.66 27.99 8.77
N TRP A 357 10.97 27.06 9.43
CA TRP A 357 9.84 26.33 8.85
C TRP A 357 8.58 27.19 8.76
N GLN A 358 8.35 28.11 9.71
CA GLN A 358 7.27 29.10 9.60
C GLN A 358 7.43 29.98 8.34
N GLU A 359 8.64 30.44 8.06
CA GLU A 359 8.93 31.20 6.83
C GLU A 359 8.79 30.34 5.58
N HIS A 360 9.15 29.07 5.65
CA HIS A 360 8.92 28.12 4.56
C HIS A 360 7.43 27.96 4.23
N PHE A 361 6.55 27.83 5.22
CA PHE A 361 5.11 27.64 4.98
C PHE A 361 4.47 28.79 4.20
N LYS A 362 4.92 30.02 4.43
CA LYS A 362 4.47 31.22 3.69
C LYS A 362 4.82 31.19 2.19
N LYS A 363 5.70 30.28 1.76
CA LYS A 363 6.07 30.13 0.35
C LYS A 363 5.09 29.26 -0.43
N TYR A 364 4.21 28.52 0.22
CA TYR A 364 3.13 27.81 -0.47
C TYR A 364 2.02 28.78 -0.91
N GLU A 365 1.11 28.30 -1.76
CA GLU A 365 -0.18 28.96 -1.98
C GLU A 365 -1.33 28.28 -1.22
N CYS A 366 -1.15 27.00 -0.91
CA CYS A 366 -2.08 26.21 -0.11
C CYS A 366 -1.31 25.25 0.77
N VAL A 367 -1.89 24.87 1.91
CA VAL A 367 -1.31 23.86 2.79
C VAL A 367 -2.33 22.81 3.19
N LEU A 368 -1.82 21.64 3.55
CA LEU A 368 -2.57 20.55 4.16
C LEU A 368 -1.83 20.15 5.43
N ALA A 369 -2.46 20.36 6.59
CA ALA A 369 -1.94 19.89 7.88
C ALA A 369 -2.47 18.47 8.13
N TRP A 370 -1.57 17.49 8.06
CA TRP A 370 -1.94 16.07 8.09
C TRP A 370 -2.57 15.64 9.40
N MET A 371 -3.72 14.98 9.32
CA MET A 371 -4.45 14.49 10.50
C MET A 371 -4.72 15.58 11.55
N SER A 372 -4.73 16.85 11.15
CA SER A 372 -5.17 17.92 12.04
C SER A 372 -6.67 17.82 12.25
N THR A 373 -7.09 17.94 13.50
CA THR A 373 -8.51 18.05 13.90
C THR A 373 -8.87 19.48 14.32
N ARG A 374 -7.92 20.42 14.21
CA ARG A 374 -8.01 21.81 14.64
C ARG A 374 -8.50 22.73 13.51
N TYR A 375 -9.59 22.32 12.85
CA TYR A 375 -10.03 22.94 11.59
C TYR A 375 -10.26 24.45 11.69
N GLU A 376 -10.95 24.93 12.73
CA GLU A 376 -11.25 26.35 12.92
C GLU A 376 -9.96 27.18 13.09
N GLU A 377 -9.05 26.73 13.94
CA GLU A 377 -7.76 27.41 14.15
C GLU A 377 -6.88 27.35 12.90
N ASP A 378 -6.80 26.21 12.22
CA ASP A 378 -6.00 26.05 10.99
C ASP A 378 -6.51 26.98 9.88
N ILE A 379 -7.83 27.01 9.65
CA ILE A 379 -8.44 27.91 8.66
C ILE A 379 -8.15 29.38 9.02
N ALA A 380 -8.34 29.75 10.29
CA ALA A 380 -8.12 31.12 10.74
C ALA A 380 -6.64 31.54 10.59
N ASP A 381 -5.70 30.69 10.96
CA ASP A 381 -4.28 31.01 10.93
C ASP A 381 -3.73 31.04 9.51
N PHE A 382 -4.07 30.07 8.65
CA PHE A 382 -3.62 30.09 7.26
C PHE A 382 -4.25 31.24 6.47
N LYS A 383 -5.48 31.64 6.78
CA LYS A 383 -6.09 32.85 6.21
C LYS A 383 -5.31 34.11 6.58
N LYS A 384 -4.81 34.24 7.83
CA LYS A 384 -3.95 35.38 8.22
C LYS A 384 -2.63 35.41 7.44
N LEU A 385 -2.13 34.24 7.05
CA LEU A 385 -0.93 34.08 6.22
C LEU A 385 -1.21 34.26 4.71
N GLY A 386 -2.47 34.46 4.30
CA GLY A 386 -2.85 34.58 2.89
C GLY A 386 -2.84 33.24 2.14
N LEU A 387 -2.87 32.12 2.85
CA LEU A 387 -2.80 30.77 2.30
C LEU A 387 -4.18 30.11 2.28
N SER A 388 -4.45 29.32 1.23
CA SER A 388 -5.58 28.39 1.24
C SER A 388 -5.26 27.16 2.09
N TYR A 389 -6.29 26.42 2.52
CA TYR A 389 -6.12 25.26 3.39
C TYR A 389 -7.00 24.10 2.95
N TYR A 390 -6.41 22.92 2.80
CA TYR A 390 -7.15 21.66 2.72
C TYR A 390 -7.40 21.10 4.11
N SER A 391 -8.66 21.02 4.49
CA SER A 391 -9.05 20.27 5.68
C SER A 391 -8.93 18.77 5.38
N HIS A 392 -8.07 18.09 6.14
CA HIS A 392 -7.84 16.66 6.02
C HIS A 392 -8.95 15.87 6.73
N VAL A 393 -9.48 14.83 6.07
CA VAL A 393 -10.46 13.90 6.64
C VAL A 393 -10.15 12.46 6.23
N MET A 394 -10.43 11.50 7.11
CA MET A 394 -10.20 10.06 6.84
C MET A 394 -11.26 9.17 7.51
N PRO A 395 -11.61 8.00 6.94
CA PRO A 395 -12.70 7.18 7.44
C PRO A 395 -12.34 6.36 8.69
N GLY A 396 -11.06 6.13 8.95
CA GLY A 396 -10.51 5.29 10.00
C GLY A 396 -9.07 4.92 9.66
N PHE A 397 -8.47 4.00 10.42
CA PHE A 397 -7.09 3.58 10.21
C PHE A 397 -6.83 2.18 10.79
N SER A 398 -5.98 1.39 10.16
CA SER A 398 -5.56 0.09 10.65
C SER A 398 -4.26 -0.41 9.99
N TRP A 399 -3.36 -0.96 10.80
CA TRP A 399 -2.08 -1.54 10.34
C TRP A 399 -1.84 -2.97 10.82
N ALA A 400 -2.91 -3.69 11.17
CA ALA A 400 -2.81 -4.98 11.82
C ALA A 400 -2.08 -6.02 10.96
N ASN A 401 -2.40 -6.15 9.67
CA ASN A 401 -1.71 -7.07 8.77
C ASN A 401 -0.33 -6.52 8.38
N LEU A 402 -0.23 -5.25 7.97
CA LEU A 402 1.04 -4.66 7.53
C LEU A 402 2.15 -4.74 8.60
N LYS A 403 1.81 -4.44 9.85
CA LYS A 403 2.75 -4.48 10.99
C LYS A 403 2.81 -5.85 11.67
N HIS A 404 2.07 -6.84 11.18
CA HIS A 404 1.95 -8.16 11.79
C HIS A 404 1.62 -8.03 13.29
N LEU A 405 0.52 -7.34 13.61
CA LEU A 405 0.03 -7.20 14.98
C LEU A 405 -0.84 -8.41 15.34
N PRO A 406 -0.85 -8.89 16.60
CA PRO A 406 -1.69 -10.00 17.00
C PRO A 406 -3.17 -9.72 16.68
N THR A 407 -3.93 -10.73 16.26
CA THR A 407 -5.37 -10.56 16.01
C THR A 407 -6.06 -9.98 17.23
N GLY A 408 -6.87 -8.93 17.08
CA GLY A 408 -7.57 -8.28 18.21
C GLY A 408 -6.74 -7.23 18.97
N ASP A 409 -5.49 -6.99 18.58
CA ASP A 409 -4.71 -5.83 19.01
C ASP A 409 -5.24 -4.54 18.37
N SER A 410 -5.28 -3.45 19.14
CA SER A 410 -5.83 -2.15 18.72
C SER A 410 -4.83 -0.99 18.80
N VAL A 411 -3.53 -1.24 18.98
CA VAL A 411 -2.53 -0.17 19.15
C VAL A 411 -2.40 0.73 17.92
N GLU A 412 -2.57 0.18 16.72
CA GLU A 412 -2.56 0.91 15.45
C GLU A 412 -3.94 0.81 14.79
N TYR A 413 -4.98 1.24 15.51
CA TYR A 413 -6.37 1.19 15.07
C TYR A 413 -7.12 2.48 15.37
N THR A 414 -7.82 3.00 14.38
CA THR A 414 -8.91 3.96 14.57
C THR A 414 -10.19 3.39 13.96
N PRO A 415 -11.24 3.11 14.76
CA PRO A 415 -12.48 2.51 14.25
C PRO A 415 -13.21 3.46 13.31
N ARG A 416 -13.93 2.89 12.33
CA ARG A 416 -14.81 3.67 11.43
C ARG A 416 -16.15 4.02 12.11
N ASP A 417 -16.53 3.23 13.11
CA ASP A 417 -17.69 3.45 13.99
C ASP A 417 -19.01 3.64 13.20
N GLN A 418 -19.24 2.73 12.27
CA GLN A 418 -20.32 2.70 11.28
C GLN A 418 -20.45 3.99 10.45
N GLY A 419 -19.41 4.83 10.48
CA GLY A 419 -19.28 6.10 9.80
C GLY A 419 -19.35 7.32 10.67
N LYS A 420 -19.60 7.15 11.97
CA LYS A 420 -19.64 8.26 12.90
C LYS A 420 -18.30 9.00 12.96
N PHE A 421 -17.18 8.28 13.01
CA PHE A 421 -15.84 8.88 13.06
C PHE A 421 -15.57 9.79 11.84
N TYR A 422 -15.91 9.31 10.65
CA TYR A 422 -15.74 10.08 9.42
C TYR A 422 -16.73 11.25 9.33
N TRP A 423 -17.99 11.00 9.68
CA TRP A 423 -19.05 12.01 9.68
C TRP A 423 -18.77 13.18 10.62
N ASP A 424 -18.22 12.91 11.81
CA ASP A 424 -17.84 13.93 12.78
C ASP A 424 -16.75 14.84 12.20
N GLN A 425 -15.75 14.29 11.50
CA GLN A 425 -14.71 15.08 10.82
C GLN A 425 -15.29 15.94 9.70
N LEU A 426 -16.09 15.35 8.80
CA LEU A 426 -16.74 16.06 7.70
C LEU A 426 -17.62 17.21 8.21
N THR A 427 -18.37 16.95 9.29
CA THR A 427 -19.23 17.95 9.94
C THR A 427 -18.42 19.08 10.55
N LYS A 428 -17.38 18.77 11.33
CA LYS A 428 -16.54 19.77 12.00
C LYS A 428 -15.78 20.64 11.00
N ALA A 429 -15.24 20.04 9.94
CA ALA A 429 -14.60 20.78 8.85
C ALA A 429 -15.60 21.76 8.19
N ALA A 430 -16.79 21.28 7.83
CA ALA A 430 -17.81 22.15 7.25
C ALA A 430 -18.28 23.26 8.21
N GLN A 431 -18.42 22.97 9.51
CA GLN A 431 -18.76 23.97 10.55
C GLN A 431 -17.67 25.04 10.72
N ALA A 432 -16.40 24.64 10.62
CA ALA A 432 -15.26 25.54 10.66
C ALA A 432 -15.14 26.43 9.41
N GLY A 433 -15.97 26.19 8.38
CA GLY A 433 -15.98 26.97 7.16
C GLY A 433 -14.93 26.53 6.14
N SER A 434 -14.52 25.25 6.17
CA SER A 434 -13.66 24.67 5.13
C SER A 434 -14.26 24.95 3.75
N ASP A 435 -13.44 25.38 2.80
CA ASP A 435 -13.85 25.60 1.41
C ASP A 435 -13.35 24.51 0.46
N ARG A 436 -12.57 23.55 0.95
CA ARG A 436 -12.05 22.38 0.22
C ARG A 436 -11.67 21.27 1.20
N LEU A 437 -11.86 20.02 0.79
CA LEU A 437 -11.51 18.84 1.60
C LEU A 437 -10.50 17.98 0.86
N PHE A 438 -9.56 17.42 1.63
CA PHE A 438 -8.70 16.33 1.19
C PHE A 438 -9.08 15.06 1.94
N VAL A 439 -9.37 13.99 1.20
CA VAL A 439 -9.59 12.67 1.76
C VAL A 439 -8.29 11.88 1.71
N GLY A 440 -7.77 11.52 2.89
CA GLY A 440 -6.70 10.54 3.04
C GLY A 440 -7.30 9.19 3.40
N MET A 441 -7.43 8.21 2.49
CA MET A 441 -7.03 8.18 1.08
C MET A 441 -8.13 7.53 0.22
N PHE A 442 -7.99 7.50 -1.11
CA PHE A 442 -8.93 6.78 -1.97
C PHE A 442 -8.71 5.26 -1.87
N ASP A 443 -7.45 4.83 -2.05
CA ASP A 443 -7.09 3.46 -2.41
C ASP A 443 -6.18 2.70 -1.47
N GLU A 444 -5.82 3.27 -0.33
CA GLU A 444 -4.90 2.71 0.64
C GLU A 444 -5.57 1.65 1.55
N TYR A 445 -5.79 0.45 0.99
CA TYR A 445 -6.35 -0.70 1.70
C TYR A 445 -5.41 -1.29 2.78
N ASP A 446 -4.11 -1.05 2.67
CA ASP A 446 -3.05 -1.47 3.60
C ASP A 446 -2.99 -0.67 4.88
N GLU A 447 -3.43 0.60 4.86
CA GLU A 447 -3.58 1.43 6.07
C GLU A 447 -5.04 1.55 6.53
N ALA A 448 -5.95 0.91 5.81
CA ALA A 448 -7.39 1.01 5.99
C ALA A 448 -7.92 2.45 6.08
N THR A 449 -7.29 3.38 5.35
CA THR A 449 -7.76 4.76 5.17
C THR A 449 -8.60 4.89 3.89
N ALA A 450 -8.63 3.87 3.03
CA ALA A 450 -9.38 3.86 1.78
C ALA A 450 -10.89 4.14 1.97
N ILE A 451 -11.46 4.99 1.12
CA ILE A 451 -12.91 5.16 0.99
C ILE A 451 -13.52 4.25 -0.09
N MET A 452 -12.69 3.56 -0.89
CA MET A 452 -13.17 2.63 -1.89
C MET A 452 -13.89 1.39 -1.32
N PRO A 453 -14.73 0.72 -2.13
CA PRO A 453 -15.49 -0.44 -1.71
C PRO A 453 -14.67 -1.63 -1.18
N MET A 454 -15.05 -2.13 -0.01
CA MET A 454 -14.48 -3.36 0.59
C MET A 454 -15.53 -4.46 0.77
N SER A 455 -15.06 -5.70 0.84
CA SER A 455 -15.86 -6.91 1.00
C SER A 455 -15.95 -7.32 2.47
N ASP A 456 -17.15 -7.72 2.93
CA ASP A 456 -17.37 -8.36 4.24
C ASP A 456 -17.01 -9.86 4.24
N ASP A 457 -16.60 -10.39 3.08
CA ASP A 457 -16.12 -11.76 2.90
C ASP A 457 -14.61 -11.76 2.56
N PRO A 458 -13.73 -11.33 3.48
CA PRO A 458 -12.28 -11.42 3.29
C PRO A 458 -11.80 -12.87 3.46
N PRO A 459 -10.52 -13.18 3.15
CA PRO A 459 -9.87 -14.39 3.62
C PRO A 459 -9.95 -14.53 5.15
N PRO A 460 -9.93 -15.76 5.70
CA PRO A 460 -9.72 -15.93 7.13
C PRO A 460 -8.33 -15.42 7.52
N THR A 461 -8.21 -14.87 8.74
CA THR A 461 -6.91 -14.54 9.30
C THR A 461 -6.04 -15.81 9.34
N PRO A 462 -4.79 -15.76 8.86
CA PRO A 462 -3.88 -16.90 8.92
C PRO A 462 -3.63 -17.30 10.38
N VAL A 463 -3.74 -18.59 10.67
CA VAL A 463 -3.48 -19.16 12.01
C VAL A 463 -2.42 -20.23 11.87
N ARG A 464 -1.26 -20.06 12.51
CA ARG A 464 -0.17 -21.05 12.55
C ARG A 464 0.12 -21.48 14.00
N PRO A 465 0.65 -22.69 14.27
CA PRO A 465 1.09 -23.05 15.62
C PRO A 465 2.26 -22.18 16.09
N GLY A 466 2.32 -21.87 17.38
CA GLY A 466 3.42 -21.13 18.00
C GLY A 466 3.13 -19.65 18.19
N VAL A 467 4.19 -18.84 18.25
CA VAL A 467 4.17 -17.40 18.53
C VAL A 467 5.24 -16.70 17.69
N ALA A 468 5.13 -15.39 17.50
CA ALA A 468 6.20 -14.60 16.92
C ALA A 468 6.83 -13.69 17.97
N ALA A 469 8.15 -13.69 17.98
CA ALA A 469 8.99 -12.93 18.89
C ALA A 469 9.91 -12.04 18.06
N THR A 470 9.77 -10.74 18.22
CA THR A 470 10.66 -9.76 17.58
C THR A 470 11.71 -9.30 18.59
N PHE A 471 12.97 -9.52 18.26
CA PHE A 471 14.13 -9.17 19.08
C PHE A 471 14.78 -7.88 18.60
N TYR A 472 14.96 -6.93 19.52
CA TYR A 472 15.52 -5.61 19.26
C TYR A 472 16.81 -5.44 20.06
N LYS A 473 17.83 -4.84 19.44
CA LYS A 473 19.06 -4.48 20.15
C LYS A 473 18.80 -3.30 21.08
N GLY A 474 19.43 -3.34 22.25
CA GLY A 474 19.27 -2.31 23.27
C GLY A 474 17.97 -2.47 24.06
N ALA A 475 17.78 -1.57 25.03
CA ALA A 475 16.73 -1.69 26.03
C ALA A 475 15.30 -1.44 25.49
N ASN A 476 15.15 -0.93 24.26
CA ASN A 476 13.87 -0.45 23.73
C ASN A 476 13.69 -0.90 22.26
N ALA A 477 12.45 -0.96 21.77
CA ALA A 477 12.14 -1.22 20.35
C ALA A 477 12.41 -0.02 19.42
N ALA A 478 13.58 0.62 19.58
CA ALA A 478 13.98 1.80 18.81
C ALA A 478 14.68 1.45 17.49
N GLU A 479 15.30 0.27 17.41
CA GLU A 479 16.01 -0.22 16.22
C GLU A 479 15.16 -1.21 15.40
N HIS A 480 15.66 -1.63 14.24
CA HIS A 480 15.05 -2.71 13.47
C HIS A 480 15.07 -4.03 14.24
N GLY A 481 13.90 -4.63 14.47
CA GLY A 481 13.75 -5.90 15.17
C GLY A 481 13.93 -7.12 14.25
N ASN A 482 14.40 -8.24 14.79
CA ASN A 482 14.50 -9.51 14.09
C ASN A 482 13.36 -10.44 14.53
N LEU A 483 12.47 -10.75 13.60
CA LEU A 483 11.33 -11.66 13.83
C LEU A 483 11.80 -13.11 13.86
N VAL A 484 11.43 -13.84 14.90
CA VAL A 484 11.65 -15.27 15.07
C VAL A 484 10.32 -15.93 15.43
N HIS A 485 9.96 -17.02 14.75
CA HIS A 485 8.82 -17.84 15.14
C HIS A 485 9.27 -18.87 16.18
N LEU A 486 8.56 -18.92 17.30
CA LEU A 486 8.84 -19.83 18.42
C LEU A 486 7.68 -20.82 18.59
N PRO A 487 7.94 -22.08 18.97
CA PRO A 487 6.88 -23.07 19.18
C PRO A 487 6.05 -22.80 20.45
N ALA A 488 6.56 -21.99 21.37
CA ALA A 488 5.90 -21.58 22.60
C ALA A 488 6.30 -20.14 22.96
N ALA A 489 5.56 -19.50 23.87
CA ALA A 489 5.89 -18.21 24.46
C ALA A 489 7.01 -18.36 25.52
N GLU A 490 8.12 -18.97 25.10
CA GLU A 490 9.27 -19.30 25.93
C GLU A 490 10.58 -18.95 25.20
N VAL A 491 11.49 -18.29 25.91
CA VAL A 491 12.86 -18.01 25.46
C VAL A 491 13.84 -18.42 26.55
N ASP A 492 14.84 -19.22 26.19
CA ASP A 492 16.00 -19.46 27.04
C ASP A 492 16.96 -18.27 26.90
N LEU A 493 17.07 -17.48 27.96
CA LEU A 493 17.92 -16.29 27.99
C LEU A 493 19.41 -16.65 28.01
N SER A 494 19.74 -17.91 28.33
CA SER A 494 21.11 -18.44 28.27
C SER A 494 21.49 -18.93 26.87
N SER A 495 20.50 -19.20 26.01
CA SER A 495 20.70 -19.71 24.66
C SER A 495 19.64 -19.15 23.71
N LEU A 496 19.90 -17.92 23.24
CA LEU A 496 18.92 -17.19 22.44
C LEU A 496 18.60 -17.90 21.12
N PRO A 497 17.34 -17.79 20.63
CA PRO A 497 16.91 -18.41 19.38
C PRO A 497 17.78 -17.99 18.19
N ALA A 498 18.04 -18.95 17.30
CA ALA A 498 18.72 -18.67 16.04
C ALA A 498 17.93 -17.61 15.24
N GLY A 499 18.62 -16.57 14.80
CA GLY A 499 18.00 -15.46 14.05
C GLY A 499 17.60 -14.24 14.89
N SER A 500 17.66 -14.30 16.23
CA SER A 500 17.39 -13.15 17.11
C SER A 500 18.35 -11.97 16.85
N ARG A 501 19.62 -12.28 16.53
CA ARG A 501 20.70 -11.31 16.19
C ARG A 501 20.88 -10.18 17.22
N VAL A 502 20.56 -10.46 18.47
CA VAL A 502 20.78 -9.58 19.63
C VAL A 502 21.98 -10.05 20.46
N PRO A 503 22.61 -9.17 21.25
CA PRO A 503 23.57 -9.56 22.27
C PRO A 503 22.94 -10.47 23.35
N ALA A 504 23.77 -11.09 24.19
CA ALA A 504 23.32 -11.92 25.31
C ALA A 504 22.53 -11.11 26.34
N ASP A 505 22.98 -9.88 26.61
CA ASP A 505 22.41 -8.97 27.61
C ASP A 505 21.92 -7.68 26.93
N ASN A 506 21.08 -6.89 27.62
CA ASN A 506 20.59 -5.58 27.18
C ASN A 506 19.89 -5.59 25.80
N PHE A 507 18.83 -6.39 25.72
CA PHE A 507 17.97 -6.45 24.55
C PHE A 507 16.50 -6.34 24.96
N PHE A 508 15.65 -6.05 23.97
CA PHE A 508 14.20 -6.01 24.13
C PHE A 508 13.56 -7.07 23.25
N VAL A 509 12.57 -7.79 23.77
CA VAL A 509 11.77 -8.74 23.00
C VAL A 509 10.30 -8.40 23.11
N ARG A 510 9.63 -8.33 21.96
CA ARG A 510 8.18 -8.27 21.86
C ARG A 510 7.67 -9.60 21.37
N MET A 511 6.91 -10.31 22.18
CA MET A 511 6.22 -11.53 21.79
C MET A 511 4.73 -11.27 21.64
N GLY A 512 4.12 -11.86 20.61
CA GLY A 512 2.69 -11.76 20.40
C GLY A 512 2.11 -13.04 19.80
N GLY A 513 0.80 -13.19 19.97
CA GLY A 513 0.06 -14.31 19.44
C GLY A 513 -1.37 -14.33 19.99
N SER A 514 -2.04 -15.45 19.79
CA SER A 514 -3.36 -15.74 20.36
C SER A 514 -3.31 -17.04 21.16
N ILE A 515 -4.09 -17.11 22.24
CA ILE A 515 -4.22 -18.28 23.10
C ILE A 515 -5.63 -18.84 22.87
N VAL A 516 -5.71 -20.07 22.38
CA VAL A 516 -6.97 -20.82 22.32
C VAL A 516 -7.31 -21.28 23.73
N VAL A 517 -8.42 -20.78 24.27
CA VAL A 517 -8.84 -21.03 25.64
C VAL A 517 -9.39 -22.46 25.77
N PRO A 518 -8.81 -23.31 26.64
CA PRO A 518 -9.17 -24.72 26.70
C PRO A 518 -10.47 -24.96 27.47
N ALA A 519 -10.84 -24.06 28.38
CA ALA A 519 -12.03 -24.21 29.22
C ALA A 519 -12.56 -22.87 29.70
N THR A 520 -13.88 -22.72 29.78
CA THR A 520 -14.50 -21.49 30.31
C THR A 520 -14.07 -21.21 31.75
N GLY A 521 -13.70 -19.96 32.06
CA GLY A 521 -13.36 -19.51 33.40
C GLY A 521 -12.64 -18.16 33.45
N HIS A 522 -12.08 -17.86 34.61
CA HIS A 522 -11.23 -16.68 34.83
C HIS A 522 -9.77 -17.09 34.84
N TYR A 523 -8.96 -16.33 34.12
CA TYR A 523 -7.54 -16.55 33.91
C TYR A 523 -6.71 -15.39 34.47
N THR A 524 -5.70 -15.71 35.28
CA THR A 524 -4.66 -14.77 35.70
C THR A 524 -3.39 -15.10 34.92
N PHE A 525 -2.72 -14.09 34.38
CA PHE A 525 -1.46 -14.28 33.64
C PHE A 525 -0.26 -13.90 34.49
N SER A 526 0.88 -14.55 34.27
CA SER A 526 2.15 -14.18 34.91
C SER A 526 3.28 -14.30 33.91
N ILE A 527 4.35 -13.53 34.12
CA ILE A 527 5.58 -13.61 33.34
C ILE A 527 6.69 -14.08 34.27
N GLU A 528 7.30 -15.20 33.93
CA GLU A 528 8.59 -15.59 34.49
C GLU A 528 9.69 -14.97 33.64
N GLY A 529 10.67 -14.35 34.29
CA GLY A 529 11.82 -13.72 33.67
C GLY A 529 13.05 -13.75 34.59
N ALA A 530 14.17 -13.23 34.10
CA ALA A 530 15.38 -13.06 34.89
C ALA A 530 15.20 -11.94 35.94
N PRO A 531 15.79 -12.09 37.14
CA PRO A 531 15.75 -11.04 38.16
C PRO A 531 16.31 -9.70 37.66
N GLY A 532 15.59 -8.61 37.93
CA GLY A 532 15.95 -7.26 37.52
C GLY A 532 15.37 -6.83 36.16
N ASP A 533 14.72 -7.73 35.43
CA ASP A 533 14.11 -7.42 34.13
C ASP A 533 12.73 -6.78 34.26
N ASP A 534 12.32 -6.09 33.20
CA ASP A 534 11.02 -5.44 33.09
C ASP A 534 10.11 -6.23 32.16
N ALA A 535 8.82 -6.32 32.50
CA ALA A 535 7.81 -6.99 31.70
C ALA A 535 6.50 -6.19 31.65
N GLU A 536 5.89 -6.13 30.48
CA GLU A 536 4.57 -5.58 30.25
C GLU A 536 3.74 -6.59 29.45
N LEU A 537 2.54 -6.93 29.91
CA LEU A 537 1.64 -7.84 29.22
C LEU A 537 0.30 -7.15 28.97
N SER A 538 -0.13 -7.17 27.71
CA SER A 538 -1.49 -6.85 27.32
C SER A 538 -2.21 -8.10 26.84
N VAL A 539 -3.47 -8.27 27.22
CA VAL A 539 -4.37 -9.33 26.74
C VAL A 539 -5.65 -8.69 26.18
N ASN A 540 -6.04 -9.03 24.95
CA ASN A 540 -7.12 -8.39 24.21
C ASN A 540 -7.01 -6.85 24.20
N GLY A 541 -5.79 -6.35 24.00
CA GLY A 541 -5.48 -4.91 23.97
C GLY A 541 -5.51 -4.20 25.33
N LYS A 542 -5.87 -4.88 26.42
CA LYS A 542 -5.83 -4.32 27.78
C LYS A 542 -4.51 -4.69 28.45
N ASN A 543 -3.77 -3.72 28.98
CA ASN A 543 -2.64 -3.98 29.87
C ASN A 543 -3.15 -4.70 31.14
N VAL A 544 -2.60 -5.88 31.43
CA VAL A 544 -2.93 -6.68 32.61
C VAL A 544 -1.73 -6.89 33.54
N LEU A 545 -0.51 -6.56 33.09
CA LEU A 545 0.72 -6.67 33.87
C LEU A 545 1.68 -5.55 33.48
N HIS A 546 2.29 -4.94 34.50
CA HIS A 546 3.44 -4.06 34.36
C HIS A 546 4.37 -4.29 35.56
N ALA A 547 5.56 -4.80 35.30
CA ALA A 547 6.60 -5.03 36.29
C ALA A 547 7.90 -4.37 35.86
N LYS A 548 8.58 -3.71 36.80
CA LYS A 548 9.93 -3.17 36.62
C LYS A 548 10.86 -3.80 37.64
N GLY A 549 12.01 -4.30 37.19
CA GLY A 549 12.98 -4.93 38.08
C GLY A 549 12.44 -6.15 38.82
N SER A 550 11.69 -7.02 38.15
CA SER A 550 11.02 -8.16 38.79
C SER A 550 12.01 -9.13 39.45
N GLU A 551 11.62 -9.81 40.55
CA GLU A 551 12.46 -10.80 41.23
C GLU A 551 12.33 -12.22 40.66
N GLY A 552 11.80 -12.37 39.44
CA GLY A 552 11.57 -13.66 38.78
C GLY A 552 10.19 -13.76 38.15
N ILE A 553 9.15 -14.04 38.96
CA ILE A 553 7.76 -14.13 38.47
C ILE A 553 6.99 -12.85 38.79
N ALA A 554 6.58 -12.13 37.75
CA ALA A 554 5.62 -11.03 37.83
C ALA A 554 4.21 -11.56 37.55
N THR A 555 3.21 -11.17 38.36
CA THR A 555 1.82 -11.61 38.19
C THR A 555 0.92 -10.44 37.76
N ALA A 556 -0.06 -10.73 36.91
CA ALA A 556 -1.02 -9.75 36.42
C ALA A 556 -1.86 -9.19 37.57
N HIS A 557 -2.20 -7.90 37.47
CA HIS A 557 -3.08 -7.24 38.45
C HIS A 557 -4.57 -7.45 38.13
N ASP A 558 -4.89 -7.91 36.91
CA ASP A 558 -6.25 -8.16 36.44
C ASP A 558 -6.47 -9.63 36.05
N THR A 559 -7.71 -10.09 36.20
CA THR A 559 -8.17 -11.38 35.68
C THR A 559 -8.89 -11.20 34.35
N VAL A 560 -8.74 -12.18 33.45
CA VAL A 560 -9.38 -12.22 32.13
C VAL A 560 -10.44 -13.31 32.12
N SER A 561 -11.68 -12.95 31.86
CA SER A 561 -12.78 -13.91 31.71
C SER A 561 -12.82 -14.41 30.27
N ALA A 562 -12.87 -15.72 30.06
CA ALA A 562 -12.92 -16.30 28.72
C ALA A 562 -13.72 -17.61 28.68
N LYS A 563 -14.24 -17.95 27.50
CA LYS A 563 -14.96 -19.18 27.20
C LYS A 563 -14.06 -20.18 26.49
N ALA A 564 -14.37 -21.46 26.63
CA ALA A 564 -13.67 -22.50 25.87
C ALA A 564 -13.80 -22.22 24.36
N GLY A 565 -12.68 -22.24 23.65
CA GLY A 565 -12.58 -21.93 22.22
C GLY A 565 -12.31 -20.47 21.89
N ASP A 566 -12.37 -19.55 22.87
CA ASP A 566 -12.01 -18.16 22.63
C ASP A 566 -10.53 -18.05 22.20
N LEU A 567 -10.23 -17.11 21.31
CA LEU A 567 -8.87 -16.71 20.94
C LEU A 567 -8.52 -15.42 21.69
N LEU A 568 -7.78 -15.55 22.79
CA LEU A 568 -7.28 -14.39 23.55
C LEU A 568 -6.00 -13.88 22.92
N SER A 569 -6.02 -12.64 22.41
CA SER A 569 -4.79 -12.02 21.91
C SER A 569 -3.91 -11.59 23.06
N TYR A 570 -2.60 -11.67 22.88
CA TYR A 570 -1.67 -11.10 23.85
C TYR A 570 -0.47 -10.44 23.18
N ARG A 571 0.08 -9.45 23.89
CA ARG A 571 1.35 -8.79 23.56
C ARG A 571 2.18 -8.71 24.84
N LEU A 572 3.33 -9.35 24.83
CA LEU A 572 4.33 -9.32 25.88
C LEU A 572 5.51 -8.47 25.42
N GLU A 573 5.81 -7.41 26.15
CA GLU A 573 7.01 -6.60 25.99
C GLU A 573 7.95 -6.88 27.15
N TYR A 574 9.17 -7.31 26.86
CA TYR A 574 10.13 -7.74 27.87
C TYR A 574 11.49 -7.11 27.62
N ARG A 575 12.04 -6.46 28.64
CA ARG A 575 13.37 -5.85 28.61
C ARG A 575 14.33 -6.72 29.41
N HIS A 576 15.23 -7.39 28.70
CA HIS A 576 16.29 -8.16 29.30
C HIS A 576 17.49 -7.27 29.60
N ARG A 577 17.93 -7.23 30.86
CA ARG A 577 19.10 -6.47 31.30
C ARG A 577 20.33 -7.34 31.32
N THR A 578 20.34 -8.37 32.15
CA THR A 578 21.50 -9.24 32.36
C THR A 578 21.10 -10.62 32.85
N GLY A 579 21.93 -11.62 32.57
CA GLY A 579 21.88 -12.93 33.22
C GLY A 579 21.10 -13.99 32.44
N GLY A 580 21.10 -15.22 32.95
CA GLY A 580 20.42 -16.34 32.29
C GLY A 580 19.02 -16.61 32.85
N GLY A 581 18.41 -17.70 32.41
CA GLY A 581 17.12 -18.18 32.88
C GLY A 581 16.12 -18.34 31.75
N LYS A 582 14.83 -18.34 32.10
CA LYS A 582 13.74 -18.47 31.14
C LYS A 582 12.85 -17.25 31.18
N LEU A 583 12.47 -16.77 30.00
CA LEU A 583 11.33 -15.90 29.80
C LEU A 583 10.14 -16.78 29.42
N ARG A 584 9.06 -16.82 30.22
CA ARG A 584 7.86 -17.62 29.94
C ARG A 584 6.57 -16.86 30.21
N LEU A 585 5.60 -17.00 29.30
CA LEU A 585 4.22 -16.65 29.57
C LEU A 585 3.53 -17.79 30.34
N LEU A 586 3.06 -17.47 31.54
CA LEU A 586 2.34 -18.36 32.42
C LEU A 586 0.87 -17.93 32.51
N TRP A 587 0.01 -18.87 32.87
CA TRP A 587 -1.38 -18.59 33.25
C TRP A 587 -1.82 -19.46 34.43
N GLU A 588 -2.89 -19.02 35.06
CA GLU A 588 -3.62 -19.76 36.08
C GLU A 588 -5.11 -19.66 35.76
N LYS A 589 -5.79 -20.78 35.64
CA LYS A 589 -7.26 -20.79 35.66
C LYS A 589 -7.69 -20.88 37.12
N ALA A 590 -8.60 -20.01 37.56
CA ALA A 590 -9.05 -19.97 38.96
C ALA A 590 -9.30 -21.38 39.56
N GLY A 591 -8.57 -21.70 40.62
CA GLY A 591 -8.61 -23.01 41.29
C GLY A 591 -7.73 -24.11 40.67
N LYS A 592 -6.75 -23.74 39.85
CA LYS A 592 -5.70 -24.60 39.27
C LYS A 592 -4.32 -24.00 39.55
N ASP A 593 -3.27 -24.79 39.40
CA ASP A 593 -1.90 -24.31 39.56
C ASP A 593 -1.46 -23.40 38.41
N VAL A 594 -0.55 -22.46 38.72
CA VAL A 594 0.15 -21.65 37.71
C VAL A 594 0.99 -22.57 36.83
N GLN A 595 0.87 -22.43 35.52
CA GLN A 595 1.59 -23.25 34.56
C GLN A 595 1.94 -22.44 33.29
N PRO A 596 2.95 -22.85 32.51
CA PRO A 596 3.19 -22.27 31.19
C PRO A 596 1.96 -22.40 30.30
N VAL A 597 1.70 -21.38 29.48
CA VAL A 597 0.71 -21.50 28.41
C VAL A 597 1.21 -22.55 27.41
N SER A 598 0.40 -23.58 27.15
CA SER A 598 0.84 -24.71 26.34
C SER A 598 1.09 -24.33 24.88
N ALA A 599 2.07 -24.97 24.24
CA ALA A 599 2.37 -24.75 22.82
C ALA A 599 1.16 -25.05 21.90
N GLU A 600 0.31 -26.00 22.30
CA GLU A 600 -0.90 -26.37 21.55
C GLU A 600 -1.97 -25.28 21.60
N ALA A 601 -2.05 -24.54 22.72
CA ALA A 601 -2.96 -23.42 22.88
C ALA A 601 -2.47 -22.18 22.12
N LEU A 602 -1.16 -22.03 21.92
CA LEU A 602 -0.57 -20.87 21.26
C LEU A 602 -0.73 -20.93 19.74
N LYS A 603 -1.24 -19.83 19.21
CA LYS A 603 -1.41 -19.59 17.78
C LYS A 603 -0.76 -18.28 17.37
N ASP A 604 0.03 -18.39 16.34
CA ASP A 604 0.59 -17.31 15.56
C ASP A 604 -0.51 -16.82 14.61
N ALA A 605 -1.45 -16.05 15.19
CA ALA A 605 -2.57 -15.43 14.48
C ALA A 605 -2.34 -13.92 14.43
N TRP A 606 -2.08 -13.41 13.23
CA TRP A 606 -1.70 -12.02 12.99
C TRP A 606 -2.63 -11.35 12.03
N GLY A 607 -2.84 -10.07 12.27
CA GLY A 607 -3.67 -9.23 11.44
C GLY A 607 -5.15 -9.41 11.72
N ARG A 608 -5.92 -8.56 11.06
CA ARG A 608 -7.38 -8.59 11.07
C ARG A 608 -7.86 -8.00 9.76
N PHE A 609 -8.99 -8.51 9.28
CA PHE A 609 -9.75 -7.79 8.28
C PHE A 609 -10.83 -6.97 8.96
N ILE A 610 -10.97 -5.71 8.56
CA ILE A 610 -12.14 -4.90 8.91
C ILE A 610 -13.26 -5.19 7.90
N ASP A 611 -14.50 -4.94 8.32
CA ASP A 611 -15.70 -5.11 7.50
C ASP A 611 -16.47 -3.78 7.41
N ASN A 612 -17.58 -3.76 6.67
CA ASN A 612 -18.40 -2.56 6.48
C ASN A 612 -19.29 -2.24 7.68
N GLU A 613 -19.18 -2.95 8.80
CA GLU A 613 -19.92 -2.69 10.04
C GLU A 613 -21.45 -2.62 9.81
N GLY A 614 -21.95 -3.48 8.91
CA GLY A 614 -23.35 -3.52 8.50
C GLY A 614 -23.78 -2.43 7.51
N ARG A 615 -22.83 -1.71 6.91
CA ARG A 615 -23.07 -0.68 5.89
C ARG A 615 -22.85 -1.23 4.47
N PRO A 616 -23.40 -0.58 3.43
CA PRO A 616 -23.07 -0.91 2.03
C PRO A 616 -21.58 -0.70 1.72
N SER A 617 -21.01 -1.43 0.75
CA SER A 617 -19.58 -1.33 0.44
C SER A 617 -19.15 0.06 -0.05
N ASP A 618 -20.05 0.83 -0.66
CA ASP A 618 -19.80 2.20 -1.12
C ASP A 618 -20.10 3.29 -0.09
N TRP A 619 -20.39 2.92 1.17
CA TRP A 619 -20.86 3.83 2.22
C TRP A 619 -19.93 5.01 2.47
N TRP A 620 -18.61 4.78 2.46
CA TRP A 620 -17.62 5.83 2.72
C TRP A 620 -17.61 6.91 1.66
N MET A 621 -17.77 6.53 0.39
CA MET A 621 -17.88 7.50 -0.71
C MET A 621 -19.20 8.29 -0.64
N LYS A 622 -20.30 7.63 -0.24
CA LYS A 622 -21.59 8.32 0.00
C LYS A 622 -21.47 9.36 1.11
N LEU A 623 -20.74 9.06 2.18
CA LEU A 623 -20.45 10.06 3.22
C LEU A 623 -19.59 11.19 2.70
N THR A 624 -18.60 10.92 1.84
CA THR A 624 -17.80 11.96 1.18
C THR A 624 -18.68 12.93 0.37
N ASP A 625 -19.65 12.43 -0.40
CA ASP A 625 -20.64 13.26 -1.11
C ASP A 625 -21.43 14.17 -0.15
N LYS A 626 -21.89 13.62 0.98
CA LYS A 626 -22.60 14.40 2.00
C LYS A 626 -21.70 15.44 2.66
N GLY A 627 -20.44 15.11 2.93
CA GLY A 627 -19.42 16.04 3.38
C GLY A 627 -19.24 17.21 2.41
N ARG A 628 -19.14 16.91 1.11
CA ARG A 628 -19.10 17.91 0.05
C ARG A 628 -20.35 18.78 0.01
N GLN A 629 -21.53 18.21 0.22
CA GLN A 629 -22.79 18.97 0.30
C GLN A 629 -22.81 19.90 1.52
N MET A 630 -22.29 19.46 2.67
CA MET A 630 -22.17 20.31 3.87
C MET A 630 -21.21 21.48 3.64
N MET A 631 -20.03 21.19 3.12
CA MET A 631 -19.01 22.20 2.77
C MET A 631 -19.57 23.26 1.81
N ASN A 632 -20.37 22.84 0.83
CA ASN A 632 -20.95 23.73 -0.17
C ASN A 632 -22.32 24.32 0.22
N GLY A 633 -22.74 24.19 1.49
CA GLY A 633 -23.98 24.76 2.01
C GLY A 633 -25.28 24.13 1.48
N LYS A 634 -25.21 22.98 0.80
CA LYS A 634 -26.37 22.21 0.31
C LYS A 634 -26.97 21.31 1.38
N LEU A 635 -26.20 20.96 2.40
CA LEU A 635 -26.64 20.22 3.58
C LEU A 635 -26.20 20.99 4.83
N ARG A 636 -27.05 21.03 5.86
CA ARG A 636 -26.69 21.71 7.12
C ARG A 636 -25.61 20.90 7.85
N PRO A 637 -24.46 21.49 8.21
CA PRO A 637 -23.50 20.83 9.07
C PRO A 637 -24.13 20.48 10.43
N GLY A 638 -23.90 19.26 10.92
CA GLY A 638 -24.51 18.74 12.15
C GLY A 638 -25.87 18.06 11.94
N ALA A 639 -26.27 17.83 10.68
CA ALA A 639 -27.33 16.87 10.39
C ALA A 639 -26.97 15.49 10.99
N PRO A 640 -27.97 14.69 11.41
CA PRO A 640 -27.71 13.31 11.85
C PRO A 640 -26.98 12.52 10.77
N LEU A 641 -26.12 11.59 11.18
CA LEU A 641 -25.55 10.60 10.28
C LEU A 641 -26.69 9.96 9.46
N PRO A 642 -26.62 9.93 8.12
CA PRO A 642 -27.69 9.36 7.31
C PRO A 642 -27.94 7.90 7.71
N ARG A 643 -29.22 7.49 7.70
CA ARG A 643 -29.57 6.07 7.78
C ARG A 643 -29.33 5.43 6.41
N THR A 644 -28.89 4.18 6.42
CA THR A 644 -28.58 3.38 5.21
C THR A 644 -29.77 3.27 4.27
#